data_AF-A0A5M3ZBN7-F1
#
_entry.id   AF-A0A5M3ZBN7-F1
#
_cell.length_a   1.000
_cell.length_b   1.000
_cell.length_c   1.000
_cell.angle_alpha   90.00
_cell.angle_beta   90.00
_cell.angle_gamma   90.00
#
_symmetry.space_group_name_H-M   'P 1'
#
loop_
_entity.id
_entity.type
_entity.pdbx_description
1 polymer ?
#
loop_
_entity_poly.entity_id
_entity_poly.type
_entity_poly.pdbx_seq_one_letter_code
_entity_poly.pdbx_strand_id
1 'polypeptide(L)'
;MDIFNRNPQPVCTLSFDNTGQNLCRVDRSGHHIPIFRVHFQKNEPHLIVSRLPSPGTWSTAPLPVGTSRLHKSPSSKIDVSVHGHEFLLKRDLLKSDNHHLDFPSLGHFKWKPDGWGGSSLKMYDNGQRLIAKCKGKTPQSGQIEIFVQGSEQLLDLVAVTGLAMQLFTMRENKEDDMFFDALDKVGSVLGGIRTTRLTCTQYRRSLHNDAGGSSDDPRQDAGPAALGTLSAMKGPRPIASHKAKDSANSTAVKLGVRLAGVPTSAERRCFSYFQHHSIPNLVAFFDSQLWQQLALQISHADPAVYHAANMLGALHENSEENHMRLLGEDLDRPRHRFAVEQAARSYALLNRRRASQDPQLRKVVLLCCLIFVLSELLLGRYDSALKHLRGGLRILKEMQGSERLSIDPCIVQTFQRLDIQSSHFGPGAPFLFAGDGLEELSDGDFVTVLRDLHEYWMMTSAEIQAQYGQLCQQQQRIISLYHRFRQQFDTFHRQHFNRFMSLLVTIKTCLVRGPISDNLTPEYVALLSAHEAFLIKFPERPTLTMDYGITPGLYTVAIRCPRPHIRLRAINALRSWPHYEGIVNLNISAAVAQEALKGDLMKDRQDIAPTGVANEELTRFLNHMLVSTPDVVNWSPIRTIKILQHWPKLKDEDRGK
;
A
#
# COMPACT_ATOMS: atom_id res chain seq x y z
N MET A 1 -43.41 -23.95 8.54
CA MET A 1 -43.58 -22.52 8.85
C MET A 1 -42.24 -21.85 8.60
N ASP A 2 -42.19 -20.99 7.59
CA ASP A 2 -41.01 -20.28 7.09
C ASP A 2 -40.19 -19.57 8.18
N ILE A 3 -38.88 -19.43 7.96
CA ILE A 3 -38.18 -18.13 7.76
C ILE A 3 -36.77 -18.43 7.22
N PHE A 4 -36.67 -18.59 5.90
CA PHE A 4 -35.46 -18.31 5.12
C PHE A 4 -35.43 -16.79 4.82
N ASN A 5 -34.44 -16.09 5.37
CA ASN A 5 -33.93 -14.72 5.10
C ASN A 5 -33.44 -14.20 6.46
N ARG A 6 -32.35 -13.45 6.55
CA ARG A 6 -32.44 -11.98 6.48
C ARG A 6 -31.01 -11.43 6.53
N ASN A 7 -30.45 -11.03 5.38
CA ASN A 7 -30.02 -9.64 5.36
C ASN A 7 -31.34 -8.87 5.50
N PRO A 8 -31.64 -8.25 6.66
CA PRO A 8 -32.89 -7.53 6.80
C PRO A 8 -32.96 -6.55 5.63
N GLN A 9 -34.04 -6.57 4.85
CA GLN A 9 -34.23 -5.57 3.82
C GLN A 9 -34.48 -4.23 4.53
N PRO A 10 -33.89 -3.12 4.08
CA PRO A 10 -34.20 -1.84 4.65
C PRO A 10 -35.69 -1.54 4.45
N VAL A 11 -36.34 -1.09 5.53
CA VAL A 11 -37.70 -0.56 5.51
C VAL A 11 -37.71 0.81 4.82
N CYS A 12 -36.60 1.55 4.91
CA CYS A 12 -36.41 2.86 4.31
C CYS A 12 -34.94 3.02 3.90
N THR A 13 -34.69 3.59 2.72
CA THR A 13 -33.36 3.99 2.28
C THR A 13 -33.36 5.48 1.99
N LEU A 14 -32.40 6.19 2.56
CA LEU A 14 -32.15 7.59 2.30
C LEU A 14 -30.91 7.74 1.42
N SER A 15 -30.99 8.59 0.40
CA SER A 15 -29.86 8.95 -0.46
C SER A 15 -29.99 10.39 -0.91
N PHE A 16 -28.85 11.05 -1.15
CA PHE A 16 -28.87 12.40 -1.70
C PHE A 16 -29.51 12.43 -3.09
N ASP A 17 -30.23 13.51 -3.39
CA ASP A 17 -30.61 13.83 -4.75
C ASP A 17 -29.39 14.22 -5.60
N ASN A 18 -29.62 14.43 -6.90
CA ASN A 18 -28.57 14.89 -7.82
C ASN A 18 -27.98 16.25 -7.43
N THR A 19 -28.62 16.98 -6.51
CA THR A 19 -28.13 18.26 -6.04
C THR A 19 -27.16 18.17 -4.87
N GLY A 20 -27.14 17.03 -4.17
CA GLY A 20 -26.34 16.86 -2.97
C GLY A 20 -26.80 17.73 -1.78
N GLN A 21 -27.92 18.45 -1.92
CA GLN A 21 -28.49 19.33 -0.89
C GLN A 21 -29.69 18.71 -0.17
N ASN A 22 -30.43 17.80 -0.81
CA ASN A 22 -31.56 17.13 -0.17
C ASN A 22 -31.26 15.64 0.02
N LEU A 23 -31.46 15.15 1.24
CA LEU A 23 -31.46 13.73 1.57
C LEU A 23 -32.89 13.20 1.39
N CYS A 24 -33.04 12.33 0.40
CA CYS A 24 -34.34 11.85 -0.07
C CYS A 24 -34.58 10.40 0.34
N ARG A 25 -35.83 10.08 0.71
CA ARG A 25 -36.30 8.70 0.80
C ARG A 25 -36.46 8.15 -0.61
N VAL A 26 -35.84 7.01 -0.88
CA VAL A 26 -35.97 6.29 -2.15
C VAL A 26 -37.14 5.32 -2.04
N ASP A 27 -38.14 5.50 -2.90
CA ASP A 27 -39.26 4.57 -2.94
C ASP A 27 -38.92 3.28 -3.74
N ARG A 28 -39.86 2.33 -3.78
CA ARG A 28 -39.67 1.05 -4.51
C ARG A 28 -39.53 1.21 -6.03
N SER A 29 -39.93 2.35 -6.58
CA SER A 29 -39.81 2.69 -8.00
C SER A 29 -38.52 3.46 -8.32
N GLY A 30 -37.71 3.79 -7.31
CA GLY A 30 -36.50 4.58 -7.44
C GLY A 30 -36.75 6.09 -7.44
N HIS A 31 -37.95 6.55 -7.08
CA HIS A 31 -38.26 7.97 -6.96
C HIS A 31 -37.70 8.53 -5.65
N HIS A 32 -37.10 9.72 -5.72
CA HIS A 32 -36.48 10.41 -4.59
C HIS A 32 -37.46 11.41 -3.97
N ILE A 33 -37.99 11.10 -2.79
CA ILE A 33 -38.86 11.99 -2.02
C ILE A 33 -38.00 12.77 -1.01
N PRO A 34 -37.81 14.08 -1.15
CA PRO A 34 -36.94 14.86 -0.26
C PRO A 34 -37.51 14.92 1.16
N ILE A 35 -36.70 14.52 2.15
CA ILE A 35 -37.09 14.51 3.57
C ILE A 35 -36.29 15.53 4.37
N PHE A 36 -34.99 15.66 4.08
CA PHE A 36 -34.12 16.60 4.76
C PHE A 36 -33.41 17.49 3.76
N ARG A 37 -33.21 18.75 4.15
CA ARG A 37 -32.20 19.64 3.58
C ARG A 37 -30.95 19.56 4.44
N VAL A 38 -29.80 19.35 3.82
CA VAL A 38 -28.51 19.17 4.50
C VAL A 38 -27.55 20.25 4.02
N HIS A 39 -26.97 20.98 4.96
CA HIS A 39 -25.95 21.98 4.68
C HIS A 39 -24.63 21.58 5.35
N PHE A 40 -23.57 21.60 4.55
CA PHE A 40 -22.18 21.45 4.99
C PHE A 40 -21.50 22.80 4.86
N GLN A 41 -20.77 23.22 5.89
CA GLN A 41 -20.11 24.52 5.92
C GLN A 41 -18.78 24.46 6.69
N LYS A 42 -17.84 25.33 6.32
CA LYS A 42 -16.54 25.49 7.00
C LYS A 42 -16.65 26.06 8.43
N ASN A 43 -17.66 26.89 8.68
CA ASN A 43 -17.88 27.50 9.99
C ASN A 43 -18.80 26.63 10.85
N GLU A 44 -18.63 26.70 12.17
CA GLU A 44 -19.52 25.97 13.08
C GLU A 44 -20.96 26.51 13.05
N PRO A 45 -21.99 25.65 13.09
CA PRO A 45 -21.91 24.18 13.03
C PRO A 45 -21.59 23.65 11.62
N HIS A 46 -20.69 22.67 11.52
CA HIS A 46 -20.18 22.16 10.24
C HIS A 46 -21.20 21.31 9.45
N LEU A 47 -22.21 20.78 10.14
CA LEU A 47 -23.38 20.09 9.58
C LEU A 47 -24.64 20.73 10.14
N ILE A 48 -25.60 21.01 9.27
CA ILE A 48 -26.97 21.38 9.63
C ILE A 48 -27.92 20.46 8.84
N VAL A 49 -28.81 19.78 9.55
CA VAL A 49 -29.87 18.96 8.95
C VAL A 49 -31.21 19.57 9.33
N SER A 50 -32.01 19.90 8.32
CA SER A 50 -33.34 20.47 8.48
C SER A 50 -34.38 19.59 7.82
N ARG A 51 -35.45 19.27 8.53
CA ARG A 51 -36.58 18.50 8.01
C ARG A 51 -37.44 19.38 7.09
N LEU A 52 -37.77 18.84 5.92
CA LEU A 52 -38.65 19.49 4.96
C LEU A 52 -40.12 19.25 5.33
N PRO A 53 -41.00 20.25 5.13
CA PRO A 53 -42.42 20.12 5.40
C PRO A 53 -43.08 19.08 4.47
N SER A 54 -44.00 18.28 5.01
CA SER A 54 -44.81 17.36 4.21
C SER A 54 -45.69 18.15 3.23
N PRO A 55 -45.96 17.62 2.03
CA PRO A 55 -46.88 18.25 1.07
C PRO A 55 -48.24 18.54 1.73
N GLY A 56 -48.63 19.82 1.78
CA GLY A 56 -49.91 20.26 2.37
C GLY A 56 -49.84 20.90 3.77
N THR A 57 -48.65 21.10 4.35
CA THR A 57 -48.49 21.84 5.61
C THR A 57 -48.37 23.36 5.38
N TRP A 58 -48.88 24.16 6.33
CA TRP A 58 -48.97 25.63 6.20
C TRP A 58 -47.63 26.36 6.37
N SER A 59 -46.58 25.64 6.80
CA SER A 59 -45.22 26.16 6.94
C SER A 59 -44.37 25.69 5.76
N THR A 60 -43.75 26.65 5.06
CA THR A 60 -42.87 26.40 3.91
C THR A 60 -41.38 26.35 4.28
N ALA A 61 -41.03 26.65 5.53
CA ALA A 61 -39.66 26.72 5.99
C ALA A 61 -39.14 25.37 6.51
N PRO A 62 -37.94 24.92 6.10
CA PRO A 62 -37.28 23.75 6.69
C PRO A 62 -37.07 23.93 8.20
N LEU A 63 -37.41 22.92 9.00
CA LEU A 63 -37.23 22.94 10.45
C LEU A 63 -35.87 22.31 10.83
N PRO A 64 -34.93 23.01 11.48
CA PRO A 64 -33.67 22.42 11.94
C PRO A 64 -33.92 21.27 12.93
N VAL A 65 -33.43 20.07 12.62
CA VAL A 65 -33.57 18.87 13.48
C VAL A 65 -32.27 18.47 14.15
N GLY A 66 -31.12 18.87 13.60
CA GLY A 66 -29.85 18.62 14.27
C GLY A 66 -28.65 19.28 13.61
N THR A 67 -27.57 19.37 14.39
CA THR A 67 -26.31 20.00 13.98
C THR A 67 -25.10 19.18 14.45
N SER A 68 -23.94 19.41 13.85
CA SER A 68 -22.68 18.82 14.33
C SER A 68 -21.51 19.79 14.27
N ARG A 69 -20.61 19.70 15.27
CA ARG A 69 -19.36 20.48 15.37
C ARG A 69 -18.15 19.54 15.42
N LEU A 70 -17.14 19.85 14.61
CA LEU A 70 -15.90 19.09 14.45
C LEU A 70 -14.75 19.92 15.03
N HIS A 71 -14.03 19.37 16.02
CA HIS A 71 -12.96 20.07 16.74
C HIS A 71 -11.59 19.99 16.04
N LYS A 72 -10.87 21.11 15.82
CA LYS A 72 -9.55 21.14 15.16
C LYS A 72 -8.40 20.60 16.06
N SER A 73 -7.68 19.53 15.63
CA SER A 73 -6.50 18.86 16.27
C SER A 73 -6.59 18.48 17.77
N PRO A 74 -5.76 17.55 18.31
CA PRO A 74 -5.89 16.08 18.20
C PRO A 74 -7.18 15.51 18.85
N SER A 75 -8.22 16.32 18.98
CA SER A 75 -9.50 15.94 19.58
C SER A 75 -10.19 14.86 18.74
N SER A 76 -10.16 13.65 19.27
CA SER A 76 -10.94 12.48 18.84
C SER A 76 -12.47 12.70 18.89
N LYS A 77 -13.03 13.93 18.92
CA LYS A 77 -14.42 14.19 19.33
C LYS A 77 -15.25 14.96 18.30
N ILE A 78 -16.55 14.66 18.26
CA ILE A 78 -17.59 15.35 17.51
C ILE A 78 -18.75 15.67 18.47
N ASP A 79 -19.21 16.91 18.48
CA ASP A 79 -20.45 17.26 19.16
C ASP A 79 -21.60 17.14 18.16
N VAL A 80 -22.67 16.47 18.54
CA VAL A 80 -23.88 16.32 17.74
C VAL A 80 -25.08 16.72 18.58
N SER A 81 -25.93 17.60 18.05
CA SER A 81 -27.20 17.93 18.68
C SER A 81 -28.36 17.44 17.82
N VAL A 82 -29.33 16.74 18.41
CA VAL A 82 -30.56 16.31 17.74
C VAL A 82 -31.75 16.77 18.58
N HIS A 83 -32.65 17.59 18.02
CA HIS A 83 -33.78 18.19 18.75
C HIS A 83 -33.39 18.87 20.08
N GLY A 84 -32.21 19.49 20.13
CA GLY A 84 -31.68 20.16 21.33
C GLY A 84 -31.01 19.22 22.35
N HIS A 85 -31.02 17.90 22.13
CA HIS A 85 -30.26 16.95 22.92
C HIS A 85 -28.83 16.83 22.40
N GLU A 86 -27.84 17.06 23.25
CA GLU A 86 -26.42 17.00 22.88
C GLU A 86 -25.83 15.61 23.14
N PHE A 87 -25.05 15.15 22.18
CA PHE A 87 -24.34 13.87 22.18
C PHE A 87 -22.87 14.13 21.86
N LEU A 88 -21.99 13.53 22.65
CA LEU A 88 -20.55 13.54 22.40
C LEU A 88 -20.13 12.22 21.75
N LEU A 89 -19.63 12.28 20.51
CA LEU A 89 -19.09 11.12 19.80
C LEU A 89 -17.55 11.19 19.81
N LYS A 90 -16.84 10.07 20.02
CA LYS A 90 -15.37 10.00 20.07
C LYS A 90 -14.70 8.87 19.23
N ARG A 91 -13.40 8.98 18.94
CA ARG A 91 -12.59 8.02 18.15
C ARG A 91 -12.33 6.66 18.82
N ASP A 92 -12.04 6.63 20.13
CA ASP A 92 -11.70 5.38 20.87
C ASP A 92 -12.92 4.43 21.08
N LEU A 93 -14.01 4.68 20.35
CA LEU A 93 -15.33 4.07 20.50
C LEU A 93 -15.70 3.02 19.48
N LEU A 94 -14.86 2.90 18.46
CA LEU A 94 -14.86 1.71 17.64
C LEU A 94 -14.24 0.51 18.40
N LYS A 95 -13.72 0.74 19.62
CA LYS A 95 -13.04 -0.27 20.47
C LYS A 95 -13.47 -0.32 21.95
N SER A 96 -14.17 0.68 22.50
CA SER A 96 -14.65 0.66 23.90
C SER A 96 -16.18 0.65 24.01
N ASP A 97 -16.69 0.12 25.13
CA ASP A 97 -18.14 -0.05 25.36
C ASP A 97 -18.87 1.19 25.89
N ASN A 98 -18.16 2.29 26.13
CA ASN A 98 -18.66 3.35 27.01
C ASN A 98 -19.54 4.42 26.37
N HIS A 99 -20.07 4.28 25.14
CA HIS A 99 -20.86 5.36 24.51
C HIS A 99 -22.20 4.88 24.00
N HIS A 100 -23.21 5.60 24.47
CA HIS A 100 -24.62 5.34 24.24
C HIS A 100 -25.25 6.66 23.77
N LEU A 101 -25.86 6.63 22.59
CA LEU A 101 -26.77 7.67 22.14
C LEU A 101 -28.07 7.46 22.91
N ASP A 102 -28.14 8.10 24.07
CA ASP A 102 -29.27 7.97 24.98
C ASP A 102 -30.29 9.05 24.63
N PHE A 103 -31.26 8.66 23.81
CA PHE A 103 -32.33 9.57 23.43
C PHE A 103 -33.54 9.30 24.33
N PRO A 104 -34.00 10.27 25.15
CA PRO A 104 -34.98 10.01 26.22
C PRO A 104 -36.26 9.28 25.80
N SER A 105 -36.75 9.51 24.57
CA SER A 105 -37.96 8.89 24.03
C SER A 105 -37.73 7.62 23.18
N LEU A 106 -36.49 7.34 22.76
CA LEU A 106 -36.19 6.26 21.80
C LEU A 106 -35.29 5.17 22.40
N GLY A 107 -34.63 5.44 23.52
CA GLY A 107 -33.74 4.52 24.20
C GLY A 107 -32.27 4.68 23.81
N HIS A 108 -31.52 3.60 23.99
CA HIS A 108 -30.06 3.57 23.90
C HIS A 108 -29.59 3.01 22.57
N PHE A 109 -28.74 3.76 21.85
CA PHE A 109 -28.18 3.32 20.57
C PHE A 109 -26.66 3.43 20.49
N LYS A 110 -26.06 2.67 19.58
CA LYS A 110 -24.60 2.68 19.35
C LYS A 110 -24.25 2.50 17.88
N TRP A 111 -23.42 3.39 17.34
CA TRP A 111 -22.77 3.21 16.04
C TRP A 111 -21.51 2.33 16.18
N LYS A 112 -21.37 1.35 15.29
CA LYS A 112 -20.21 0.46 15.19
C LYS A 112 -19.70 0.44 13.73
N PRO A 113 -18.38 0.39 13.50
CA PRO A 113 -17.86 0.26 12.14
C PRO A 113 -18.03 -1.18 11.66
N ASP A 114 -18.18 -1.38 10.35
CA ASP A 114 -18.06 -2.72 9.79
C ASP A 114 -16.58 -3.15 9.90
N GLY A 115 -16.32 -4.34 10.47
CA GLY A 115 -15.04 -4.69 11.09
C GLY A 115 -13.78 -4.73 10.20
N TRP A 116 -13.84 -4.32 8.92
CA TRP A 116 -12.76 -4.51 7.95
C TRP A 116 -12.70 -3.34 6.95
N GLY A 117 -12.24 -2.16 7.39
CA GLY A 117 -11.83 -1.08 6.48
C GLY A 117 -12.87 0.00 6.12
N GLY A 118 -13.67 0.46 7.08
CA GLY A 118 -14.04 1.88 7.19
C GLY A 118 -14.99 2.53 6.17
N SER A 119 -15.71 1.79 5.31
CA SER A 119 -16.64 2.40 4.33
C SER A 119 -18.13 2.32 4.69
N SER A 120 -18.47 1.72 5.83
CA SER A 120 -19.85 1.68 6.32
C SER A 120 -19.94 1.57 7.85
N LEU A 121 -20.97 2.22 8.41
CA LEU A 121 -21.28 2.26 9.84
C LEU A 121 -22.64 1.59 10.08
N LYS A 122 -22.79 0.86 11.18
CA LYS A 122 -24.03 0.19 11.59
C LYS A 122 -24.48 0.68 12.96
N MET A 123 -25.75 1.03 13.11
CA MET A 123 -26.37 1.44 14.37
C MET A 123 -27.12 0.27 14.97
N TYR A 124 -26.91 0.03 16.26
CA TYR A 124 -27.58 -1.01 17.04
C TYR A 124 -28.31 -0.40 18.24
N ASP A 125 -29.42 -0.99 18.64
CA ASP A 125 -30.07 -0.70 19.93
C ASP A 125 -29.47 -1.55 21.08
N ASN A 126 -30.00 -1.39 22.29
CA ASN A 126 -29.61 -2.16 23.48
C ASN A 126 -29.80 -3.68 23.32
N GLY A 127 -30.78 -4.10 22.51
CA GLY A 127 -31.04 -5.51 22.20
C GLY A 127 -30.14 -6.09 21.09
N GLN A 128 -29.10 -5.36 20.67
CA GLN A 128 -28.25 -5.67 19.52
C GLN A 128 -29.01 -5.82 18.19
N ARG A 129 -30.20 -5.24 18.09
CA ARG A 129 -30.95 -5.20 16.83
C ARG A 129 -30.34 -4.15 15.91
N LEU A 130 -30.15 -4.50 14.64
CA LEU A 130 -29.70 -3.55 13.62
C LEU A 130 -30.80 -2.52 13.33
N ILE A 131 -30.49 -1.24 13.58
CA ILE A 131 -31.40 -0.11 13.39
C ILE A 131 -31.15 0.56 12.04
N ALA A 132 -29.89 0.90 11.75
CA ALA A 132 -29.51 1.58 10.52
C ALA A 132 -28.11 1.19 10.03
N LYS A 133 -27.82 1.42 8.75
CA LYS A 133 -26.51 1.26 8.13
C LYS A 133 -26.22 2.42 7.19
N CYS A 134 -25.16 3.18 7.46
CA CYS A 134 -24.64 4.20 6.56
C CYS A 134 -23.55 3.58 5.67
N LYS A 135 -23.68 3.68 4.35
CA LYS A 135 -22.70 3.25 3.35
C LYS A 135 -22.16 4.47 2.62
N GLY A 136 -20.90 4.45 2.17
CA GLY A 136 -20.32 5.50 1.33
C GLY A 136 -19.08 6.15 1.94
N LYS A 137 -18.18 6.67 1.08
CA LYS A 137 -16.92 7.30 1.49
C LYS A 137 -17.10 8.76 1.92
N THR A 138 -18.13 9.43 1.42
CA THR A 138 -18.52 10.79 1.79
C THR A 138 -20.02 10.81 2.09
N PRO A 139 -20.52 11.81 2.85
CA PRO A 139 -21.96 11.92 3.11
C PRO A 139 -22.82 11.91 1.83
N GLN A 140 -22.43 12.70 0.83
CA GLN A 140 -23.18 12.85 -0.44
C GLN A 140 -23.10 11.63 -1.38
N SER A 141 -22.01 10.85 -1.33
CA SER A 141 -21.89 9.61 -2.11
C SER A 141 -22.50 8.40 -1.41
N GLY A 142 -23.05 8.60 -0.21
CA GLY A 142 -23.53 7.55 0.66
C GLY A 142 -25.04 7.30 0.63
N GLN A 143 -25.42 6.17 1.21
CA GLN A 143 -26.81 5.79 1.45
C GLN A 143 -26.99 5.42 2.93
N ILE A 144 -28.12 5.81 3.51
CA ILE A 144 -28.51 5.44 4.88
C ILE A 144 -29.68 4.46 4.78
N GLU A 145 -29.44 3.21 5.13
CA GLU A 145 -30.43 2.13 5.15
C GLU A 145 -30.99 1.98 6.57
N ILE A 146 -32.31 1.93 6.72
CA ILE A 146 -32.99 1.81 8.01
C ILE A 146 -33.76 0.50 8.02
N PHE A 147 -33.54 -0.34 9.03
CA PHE A 147 -34.03 -1.73 9.08
C PHE A 147 -35.20 -1.93 10.05
N VAL A 148 -35.62 -0.88 10.74
CA VAL A 148 -36.75 -0.90 11.66
C VAL A 148 -37.77 0.15 11.27
N GLN A 149 -39.06 -0.15 11.47
CA GLN A 149 -40.09 0.85 11.37
C GLN A 149 -39.96 1.77 12.58
N GLY A 150 -39.61 3.03 12.33
CA GLY A 150 -39.29 4.01 13.36
C GLY A 150 -40.22 5.21 13.33
N SER A 151 -40.31 5.91 14.46
CA SER A 151 -40.91 7.24 14.53
C SER A 151 -40.11 8.25 13.70
N GLU A 152 -40.69 9.41 13.41
CA GLU A 152 -39.99 10.51 12.75
C GLU A 152 -38.75 10.96 13.56
N GLN A 153 -38.81 10.86 14.89
CA GLN A 153 -37.66 11.13 15.77
C GLN A 153 -36.51 10.15 15.56
N LEU A 154 -36.79 8.86 15.31
CA LEU A 154 -35.75 7.88 14.99
C LEU A 154 -35.10 8.19 13.65
N LEU A 155 -35.91 8.62 12.67
CA LEU A 155 -35.42 9.03 11.36
C LEU A 155 -34.49 10.25 11.47
N ASP A 156 -34.85 11.24 12.30
CA ASP A 156 -34.01 12.41 12.58
C ASP A 156 -32.69 12.01 13.25
N LEU A 157 -32.77 11.19 14.30
CA LEU A 157 -31.60 10.71 15.03
C LEU A 157 -30.62 9.97 14.11
N VAL A 158 -31.12 9.05 13.28
CA VAL A 158 -30.30 8.28 12.34
C VAL A 158 -29.68 9.17 11.28
N ALA A 159 -30.46 10.10 10.70
CA ALA A 159 -29.96 11.00 9.65
C ALA A 159 -28.85 11.92 10.18
N VAL A 160 -29.09 12.58 11.32
CA VAL A 160 -28.12 13.53 11.90
C VAL A 160 -26.85 12.82 12.37
N THR A 161 -26.98 11.78 13.19
CA THR A 161 -25.82 11.08 13.76
C THR A 161 -25.05 10.28 12.70
N GLY A 162 -25.75 9.72 11.71
CA GLY A 162 -25.15 9.01 10.59
C GLY A 162 -24.32 9.92 9.68
N LEU A 163 -24.86 11.08 9.30
CA LEU A 163 -24.14 12.07 8.49
C LEU A 163 -22.95 12.68 9.26
N ALA A 164 -23.12 12.99 10.56
CA ALA A 164 -22.04 13.49 11.40
C ALA A 164 -20.86 12.50 11.49
N MET A 165 -21.15 11.20 11.63
CA MET A 165 -20.11 10.18 11.64
C MET A 165 -19.44 9.97 10.28
N GLN A 166 -20.19 10.07 9.17
CA GLN A 166 -19.60 10.04 7.83
C GLN A 166 -18.69 11.24 7.57
N LEU A 167 -19.07 12.44 8.04
CA LEU A 167 -18.24 13.64 7.99
C LEU A 167 -16.93 13.46 8.75
N PHE A 168 -16.99 12.92 9.96
CA PHE A 168 -15.79 12.67 10.75
C PHE A 168 -14.90 11.59 10.14
N THR A 169 -15.48 10.52 9.59
CA THR A 169 -14.72 9.50 8.85
C THR A 169 -14.03 10.11 7.62
N MET A 170 -14.70 11.01 6.91
CA MET A 170 -14.11 11.74 5.78
C MET A 170 -12.96 12.65 6.23
N ARG A 171 -13.07 13.26 7.41
CA ARG A 171 -12.01 14.08 8.02
C ARG A 171 -10.76 13.28 8.35
N GLU A 172 -10.90 12.11 8.98
CA GLU A 172 -9.73 11.27 9.34
C GLU A 172 -8.89 10.84 8.13
N ASN A 173 -9.48 10.84 6.93
CA ASN A 173 -8.80 10.44 5.69
C ASN A 173 -8.21 11.63 4.91
N LYS A 174 -8.22 12.86 5.45
CA LYS A 174 -7.74 14.09 4.78
C LYS A 174 -6.97 15.00 5.74
N GLU A 175 -6.02 15.78 5.23
CA GLU A 175 -5.36 16.84 6.01
C GLU A 175 -6.37 17.94 6.43
N ASP A 176 -6.19 18.56 7.61
CA ASP A 176 -7.17 19.47 8.23
C ASP A 176 -7.60 20.61 7.27
N ASP A 177 -6.66 21.31 6.62
CA ASP A 177 -6.98 22.44 5.71
C ASP A 177 -7.69 21.97 4.43
N MET A 178 -7.24 20.85 3.84
CA MET A 178 -7.88 20.24 2.67
C MET A 178 -9.29 19.72 2.97
N PHE A 179 -9.56 19.30 4.21
CA PHE A 179 -10.88 18.84 4.64
C PHE A 179 -11.87 20.01 4.73
N PHE A 180 -11.52 21.10 5.41
CA PHE A 180 -12.40 22.25 5.55
C PHE A 180 -12.64 22.98 4.22
N ASP A 181 -11.64 23.01 3.33
CA ASP A 181 -11.83 23.53 1.96
C ASP A 181 -12.64 22.57 1.07
N ALA A 182 -12.60 21.26 1.33
CA ALA A 182 -13.48 20.30 0.66
C ALA A 182 -14.94 20.38 1.16
N LEU A 183 -15.18 20.78 2.41
CA LEU A 183 -16.54 21.01 2.93
C LEU A 183 -17.25 22.15 2.19
N ASP A 184 -16.55 23.23 1.87
CA ASP A 184 -17.10 24.31 1.05
C ASP A 184 -17.36 23.88 -0.40
N LYS A 185 -16.55 22.97 -0.96
CA LYS A 185 -16.80 22.37 -2.29
C LYS A 185 -18.04 21.46 -2.29
N VAL A 186 -18.24 20.70 -1.21
CA VAL A 186 -19.44 19.87 -0.98
C VAL A 186 -20.70 20.74 -0.86
N GLY A 187 -20.59 21.96 -0.30
CA GLY A 187 -21.68 22.93 -0.21
C GLY A 187 -21.92 23.78 -1.49
N SER A 188 -20.91 23.98 -2.34
CA SER A 188 -20.96 24.93 -3.46
C SER A 188 -21.24 24.33 -4.84
N VAL A 189 -21.29 23.00 -5.00
CA VAL A 189 -21.74 22.37 -6.25
C VAL A 189 -23.27 22.51 -6.34
N LEU A 190 -23.73 23.69 -6.79
CA LEU A 190 -24.81 23.89 -7.78
C LEU A 190 -25.19 25.37 -7.98
N GLY A 191 -24.34 26.07 -8.71
CA GLY A 191 -24.73 27.22 -9.52
C GLY A 191 -24.33 26.98 -10.97
N GLY A 192 -25.05 26.11 -11.70
CA GLY A 192 -24.86 25.95 -13.14
C GLY A 192 -24.90 24.50 -13.64
N ILE A 193 -26.10 24.04 -14.01
CA ILE A 193 -26.32 22.81 -14.79
C ILE A 193 -25.91 23.07 -16.24
N ARG A 194 -25.18 22.12 -16.87
CA ARG A 194 -25.54 21.58 -18.19
C ARG A 194 -25.00 20.16 -18.33
N THR A 195 -25.84 19.22 -17.92
CA THR A 195 -25.81 17.83 -18.37
C THR A 195 -26.10 17.79 -19.87
N THR A 196 -25.25 17.12 -20.64
CA THR A 196 -25.66 16.55 -21.93
C THR A 196 -25.15 15.12 -21.98
N ARG A 197 -26.07 14.18 -21.76
CA ARG A 197 -25.92 12.79 -22.20
C ARG A 197 -26.00 12.77 -23.72
N LEU A 198 -25.09 12.10 -24.39
CA LEU A 198 -25.39 11.45 -25.67
C LEU A 198 -24.80 10.04 -25.69
N THR A 199 -25.71 9.10 -25.85
CA THR A 199 -25.53 7.67 -26.03
C THR A 199 -24.92 7.33 -27.40
N CYS A 200 -24.16 6.25 -27.43
CA CYS A 200 -23.74 5.56 -28.64
C CYS A 200 -24.97 5.02 -29.40
N THR A 201 -25.32 5.62 -30.55
CA THR A 201 -25.75 4.96 -31.80
C THR A 201 -26.26 6.01 -32.78
N GLN A 202 -25.51 6.24 -33.86
CA GLN A 202 -25.99 6.42 -35.25
C GLN A 202 -24.94 7.21 -36.06
N TYR A 203 -23.93 6.51 -36.58
CA TYR A 203 -23.40 6.84 -37.91
C TYR A 203 -22.80 5.59 -38.54
N ARG A 204 -23.69 4.72 -39.04
CA ARG A 204 -23.35 3.72 -40.05
C ARG A 204 -24.34 3.89 -41.19
N ARG A 205 -23.95 4.69 -42.20
CA ARG A 205 -24.08 4.41 -43.64
C ARG A 205 -23.98 5.71 -44.45
N SER A 206 -22.80 5.90 -45.03
CA SER A 206 -22.67 6.16 -46.47
C SER A 206 -21.35 5.46 -46.84
N LEU A 207 -21.41 4.28 -47.47
CA LEU A 207 -21.38 4.08 -48.92
C LEU A 207 -20.15 4.80 -49.51
N HIS A 208 -19.08 4.03 -49.75
CA HIS A 208 -18.72 3.44 -51.05
C HIS A 208 -18.11 4.48 -52.00
N ASN A 209 -16.95 4.10 -52.56
CA ASN A 209 -16.21 4.73 -53.66
C ASN A 209 -15.35 5.92 -53.18
N ASP A 210 -14.08 6.08 -53.52
CA ASP A 210 -13.24 5.63 -54.64
C ASP A 210 -11.80 5.47 -54.09
N ALA A 211 -11.05 4.42 -54.38
CA ALA A 211 -10.31 4.13 -55.61
C ALA A 211 -9.08 5.02 -55.85
N GLY A 212 -7.93 4.36 -56.08
CA GLY A 212 -6.68 4.92 -56.60
C GLY A 212 -5.73 5.42 -55.51
N GLY A 213 -4.44 5.10 -55.48
CA GLY A 213 -3.51 4.45 -56.41
C GLY A 213 -2.12 4.63 -55.77
N SER A 214 -1.32 3.58 -55.70
CA SER A 214 -0.09 3.37 -56.48
C SER A 214 1.11 3.49 -55.51
N SER A 215 1.85 2.38 -55.30
CA SER A 215 3.16 2.11 -55.93
C SER A 215 4.25 2.94 -55.24
N ASP A 216 5.41 2.45 -54.82
CA ASP A 216 6.24 1.33 -55.24
C ASP A 216 7.17 0.93 -54.08
N ASP A 217 7.39 -0.37 -53.93
CA ASP A 217 8.66 -0.94 -53.46
C ASP A 217 9.43 -1.30 -54.73
N PRO A 218 10.77 -1.12 -54.82
CA PRO A 218 11.58 -2.33 -54.66
C PRO A 218 13.02 -2.13 -54.13
N ARG A 219 13.48 -3.13 -53.35
CA ARG A 219 14.78 -3.85 -53.48
C ARG A 219 16.05 -3.07 -53.03
N GLN A 220 17.15 -3.65 -52.54
CA GLN A 220 17.70 -5.01 -52.55
C GLN A 220 18.92 -5.09 -51.59
N ASP A 221 19.24 -6.31 -51.16
CA ASP A 221 20.57 -6.91 -50.95
C ASP A 221 21.58 -6.35 -49.93
N ALA A 222 21.90 -7.16 -48.91
CA ALA A 222 23.15 -7.96 -48.85
C ALA A 222 23.42 -8.49 -47.42
N GLY A 223 23.63 -9.79 -47.28
CA GLY A 223 24.47 -10.38 -46.22
C GLY A 223 25.81 -10.83 -46.81
N PRO A 224 26.57 -11.75 -46.18
CA PRO A 224 26.82 -11.97 -44.75
C PRO A 224 28.35 -12.06 -44.46
N ALA A 225 28.78 -12.08 -43.19
CA ALA A 225 30.10 -12.61 -42.84
C ALA A 225 30.13 -13.18 -41.41
N ALA A 226 30.68 -14.39 -41.32
CA ALA A 226 30.81 -15.22 -40.15
C ALA A 226 32.26 -15.23 -39.61
N LEU A 227 32.44 -15.96 -38.50
CA LEU A 227 33.67 -16.37 -37.79
C LEU A 227 34.12 -15.42 -36.66
N GLY A 228 34.45 -15.87 -35.45
CA GLY A 228 34.86 -17.22 -35.06
C GLY A 228 34.72 -17.54 -33.57
N THR A 229 34.65 -18.84 -33.38
CA THR A 229 34.55 -19.65 -32.17
C THR A 229 35.78 -19.54 -31.27
N LEU A 230 35.60 -19.49 -29.95
CA LEU A 230 36.57 -19.99 -28.98
C LEU A 230 35.85 -20.72 -27.84
N SER A 231 36.30 -21.95 -27.61
CA SER A 231 35.69 -22.96 -26.75
C SER A 231 36.33 -23.01 -25.37
N ALA A 232 35.48 -23.21 -24.37
CA ALA A 232 35.65 -23.99 -23.13
C ALA A 232 36.77 -23.64 -22.12
N MET A 233 36.33 -23.22 -20.93
CA MET A 233 36.81 -23.82 -19.68
C MET A 233 35.62 -24.18 -18.77
N LYS A 234 35.61 -25.44 -18.33
CA LYS A 234 34.55 -26.10 -17.54
C LYS A 234 34.53 -25.57 -16.09
N GLY A 235 33.38 -25.08 -15.64
CA GLY A 235 33.05 -24.90 -14.21
C GLY A 235 32.40 -26.15 -13.60
N PRO A 236 32.45 -26.33 -12.27
CA PRO A 236 32.07 -27.58 -11.60
C PRO A 236 30.54 -27.81 -11.57
N ARG A 237 30.15 -29.08 -11.65
CA ARG A 237 28.76 -29.57 -11.66
C ARG A 237 28.06 -29.36 -10.31
N PRO A 238 26.74 -29.09 -10.27
CA PRO A 238 25.96 -29.06 -9.04
C PRO A 238 25.80 -30.45 -8.42
N ILE A 239 25.85 -30.49 -7.09
CA ILE A 239 25.77 -31.68 -6.24
C ILE A 239 24.36 -32.27 -6.29
N ALA A 240 24.30 -33.60 -6.41
CA ALA A 240 23.08 -34.39 -6.51
C ALA A 240 22.12 -34.19 -5.33
N SER A 241 20.84 -33.99 -5.62
CA SER A 241 19.76 -34.06 -4.64
C SER A 241 19.65 -35.47 -4.06
N HIS A 242 19.78 -35.59 -2.73
CA HIS A 242 19.50 -36.83 -2.03
C HIS A 242 18.02 -37.22 -2.22
N LYS A 243 17.80 -38.37 -2.86
CA LYS A 243 16.54 -39.11 -2.77
C LYS A 243 16.38 -39.62 -1.34
N ALA A 244 15.38 -39.13 -0.61
CA ALA A 244 14.88 -39.80 0.59
C ALA A 244 13.52 -40.44 0.27
N LYS A 245 13.44 -41.73 0.54
CA LYS A 245 12.32 -42.64 0.29
C LYS A 245 11.09 -42.27 1.11
N ASP A 246 9.95 -42.60 0.51
CA ASP A 246 8.61 -42.59 1.10
C ASP A 246 8.51 -43.30 2.45
N SER A 247 7.80 -42.65 3.36
CA SER A 247 7.11 -43.27 4.49
C SER A 247 5.78 -42.55 4.65
N ALA A 248 4.73 -43.15 4.10
CA ALA A 248 3.35 -42.69 4.13
C ALA A 248 2.82 -42.58 5.57
N ASN A 249 2.20 -41.45 5.91
CA ASN A 249 0.92 -41.34 6.61
C ASN A 249 0.63 -39.88 6.95
N SER A 250 -0.16 -39.21 6.11
CA SER A 250 -1.11 -38.19 6.59
C SER A 250 -2.12 -37.89 5.48
N THR A 251 -3.40 -37.94 5.87
CA THR A 251 -4.62 -37.86 5.08
C THR A 251 -4.69 -36.62 4.18
N ALA A 252 -4.50 -36.84 2.87
CA ALA A 252 -4.79 -35.84 1.84
C ALA A 252 -6.30 -35.68 1.67
N VAL A 253 -6.87 -34.60 2.22
CA VAL A 253 -8.20 -34.13 1.82
C VAL A 253 -8.08 -33.58 0.40
N LYS A 254 -8.53 -34.36 -0.59
CA LYS A 254 -8.72 -33.90 -1.98
C LYS A 254 -9.79 -32.81 -2.01
N LEU A 255 -9.40 -31.54 -1.98
CA LEU A 255 -10.28 -30.41 -2.31
C LEU A 255 -9.94 -29.90 -3.71
N GLY A 256 -10.33 -30.66 -4.74
CA GLY A 256 -10.19 -30.26 -6.14
C GLY A 256 -11.36 -29.40 -6.58
N VAL A 257 -11.34 -28.09 -6.28
CA VAL A 257 -12.22 -27.13 -6.95
C VAL A 257 -11.57 -26.80 -8.30
N ARG A 258 -12.07 -27.40 -9.38
CA ARG A 258 -11.61 -27.06 -10.74
C ARG A 258 -11.86 -25.57 -10.99
N LEU A 259 -10.81 -24.84 -11.41
CA LEU A 259 -10.90 -23.47 -11.91
C LEU A 259 -12.08 -23.38 -12.90
N ALA A 260 -13.06 -22.54 -12.61
CA ALA A 260 -14.26 -22.40 -13.41
C ALA A 260 -13.90 -21.73 -14.76
N GLY A 261 -13.73 -22.53 -15.80
CA GLY A 261 -13.45 -22.10 -17.18
C GLY A 261 -12.06 -22.50 -17.68
N VAL A 262 -11.93 -22.77 -18.98
CA VAL A 262 -10.62 -23.00 -19.62
C VAL A 262 -9.82 -21.69 -19.55
N PRO A 263 -8.62 -21.67 -18.96
CA PRO A 263 -7.81 -20.46 -18.88
C PRO A 263 -7.51 -19.92 -20.28
N THR A 264 -7.62 -18.60 -20.46
CA THR A 264 -7.25 -17.92 -21.70
C THR A 264 -5.76 -18.10 -22.02
N SER A 265 -5.35 -17.86 -23.27
CA SER A 265 -3.92 -17.89 -23.64
C SER A 265 -3.10 -16.88 -22.83
N ALA A 266 -3.65 -15.68 -22.59
CA ALA A 266 -3.03 -14.65 -21.76
C ALA A 266 -2.86 -15.11 -20.30
N GLU A 267 -3.87 -15.74 -19.71
CA GLU A 267 -3.78 -16.31 -18.35
C GLU A 267 -2.77 -17.46 -18.27
N ARG A 268 -2.73 -18.36 -19.25
CA ARG A 268 -1.71 -19.42 -19.25
C ARG A 268 -0.29 -18.85 -19.32
N ARG A 269 -0.08 -17.84 -20.15
CA ARG A 269 1.23 -17.17 -20.31
C ARG A 269 1.66 -16.46 -19.02
N CYS A 270 0.79 -15.64 -18.44
CA CYS A 270 1.13 -14.86 -17.25
C CYS A 270 1.30 -15.76 -16.01
N PHE A 271 0.48 -16.80 -15.88
CA PHE A 271 0.67 -17.79 -14.82
C PHE A 271 1.97 -18.59 -15.01
N SER A 272 2.31 -18.96 -16.24
CA SER A 272 3.60 -19.59 -16.56
C SER A 272 4.77 -18.67 -16.20
N TYR A 273 4.66 -17.37 -16.49
CA TYR A 273 5.65 -16.38 -16.08
C TYR A 273 5.79 -16.30 -14.55
N PHE A 274 4.66 -16.27 -13.83
CA PHE A 274 4.66 -16.31 -12.37
C PHE A 274 5.37 -17.55 -11.84
N GLN A 275 5.09 -18.72 -12.40
CA GLN A 275 5.66 -20.00 -11.98
C GLN A 275 7.16 -20.14 -12.31
N HIS A 276 7.58 -19.76 -13.52
CA HIS A 276 8.92 -20.05 -14.03
C HIS A 276 9.88 -18.86 -13.98
N HIS A 277 9.39 -17.65 -13.73
CA HIS A 277 10.21 -16.45 -13.55
C HIS A 277 9.97 -15.80 -12.19
N SER A 278 8.75 -15.38 -11.86
CA SER A 278 8.52 -14.61 -10.62
C SER A 278 8.87 -15.40 -9.35
N ILE A 279 8.44 -16.66 -9.23
CA ILE A 279 8.76 -17.49 -8.05
C ILE A 279 10.27 -17.78 -7.94
N PRO A 280 10.98 -18.25 -8.98
CA PRO A 280 12.42 -18.42 -8.93
C PRO A 280 13.18 -17.16 -8.49
N ASN A 281 12.75 -15.98 -8.94
CA ASN A 281 13.30 -14.70 -8.50
C ASN A 281 13.09 -14.48 -6.99
N LEU A 282 11.85 -14.68 -6.51
CA LEU A 282 11.47 -14.46 -5.11
C LEU A 282 12.21 -15.37 -4.11
N VAL A 283 12.72 -16.52 -4.58
CA VAL A 283 13.39 -17.53 -3.75
C VAL A 283 14.90 -17.59 -4.00
N ALA A 284 15.44 -16.76 -4.90
CA ALA A 284 16.81 -16.85 -5.36
C ALA A 284 17.87 -16.65 -4.25
N PHE A 285 17.56 -15.84 -3.24
CA PHE A 285 18.46 -15.59 -2.10
C PHE A 285 18.04 -16.28 -0.81
N PHE A 286 16.77 -16.64 -0.70
CA PHE A 286 16.17 -17.11 0.54
C PHE A 286 15.23 -18.26 0.25
N ASP A 287 15.47 -19.38 0.92
CA ASP A 287 14.53 -20.48 0.91
C ASP A 287 13.22 -20.00 1.53
N SER A 288 12.21 -19.86 0.67
CA SER A 288 10.89 -19.39 1.06
C SER A 288 9.87 -20.45 0.71
N GLN A 289 9.49 -21.26 1.71
CA GLN A 289 8.44 -22.26 1.58
C GLN A 289 7.13 -21.63 1.06
N LEU A 290 6.88 -20.36 1.41
CA LEU A 290 5.77 -19.58 0.91
C LEU A 290 5.73 -19.56 -0.61
N TRP A 291 6.81 -19.16 -1.28
CA TRP A 291 6.83 -18.98 -2.74
C TRP A 291 7.12 -20.29 -3.48
N GLN A 292 8.01 -21.13 -2.95
CA GLN A 292 8.39 -22.40 -3.58
C GLN A 292 7.24 -23.42 -3.62
N GLN A 293 6.37 -23.42 -2.60
CA GLN A 293 5.35 -24.44 -2.43
C GLN A 293 3.95 -23.84 -2.30
N LEU A 294 3.73 -23.04 -1.25
CA LEU A 294 2.39 -22.65 -0.83
C LEU A 294 1.69 -21.77 -1.87
N ALA A 295 2.41 -20.81 -2.46
CA ALA A 295 1.87 -19.89 -3.44
C ALA A 295 1.37 -20.61 -4.69
N LEU A 296 2.13 -21.59 -5.20
CA LEU A 296 1.72 -22.42 -6.34
C LEU A 296 0.54 -23.33 -5.99
N GLN A 297 0.63 -24.03 -4.86
CA GLN A 297 -0.43 -24.95 -4.41
C GLN A 297 -1.77 -24.22 -4.28
N ILE A 298 -1.80 -23.08 -3.59
CA ILE A 298 -3.02 -22.30 -3.42
C ILE A 298 -3.44 -21.66 -4.76
N SER A 299 -2.51 -21.21 -5.60
CA SER A 299 -2.89 -20.69 -6.93
C SER A 299 -3.57 -21.75 -7.81
N HIS A 300 -3.17 -23.02 -7.71
CA HIS A 300 -3.83 -24.11 -8.42
C HIS A 300 -5.18 -24.50 -7.81
N ALA A 301 -5.32 -24.38 -6.49
CA ALA A 301 -6.53 -24.75 -5.76
C ALA A 301 -7.59 -23.64 -5.71
N ASP A 302 -7.18 -22.38 -5.78
CA ASP A 302 -8.04 -21.22 -5.54
C ASP A 302 -8.02 -20.21 -6.71
N PRO A 303 -9.18 -19.99 -7.38
CA PRO A 303 -9.29 -19.01 -8.46
C PRO A 303 -8.90 -17.58 -8.08
N ALA A 304 -9.11 -17.16 -6.82
CA ALA A 304 -8.78 -15.80 -6.40
C ALA A 304 -7.26 -15.58 -6.40
N VAL A 305 -6.51 -16.57 -5.91
CA VAL A 305 -5.04 -16.54 -5.91
C VAL A 305 -4.50 -16.73 -7.31
N TYR A 306 -5.12 -17.60 -8.13
CA TYR A 306 -4.77 -17.74 -9.54
C TYR A 306 -4.80 -16.40 -10.29
N HIS A 307 -5.88 -15.61 -10.13
CA HIS A 307 -5.97 -14.30 -10.77
C HIS A 307 -4.96 -13.29 -10.19
N ALA A 308 -4.70 -13.31 -8.88
CA ALA A 308 -3.65 -12.47 -8.30
C ALA A 308 -2.26 -12.83 -8.84
N ALA A 309 -1.96 -14.13 -8.97
CA ALA A 309 -0.71 -14.63 -9.54
C ALA A 309 -0.54 -14.21 -11.01
N ASN A 310 -1.62 -14.24 -11.80
CA ASN A 310 -1.62 -13.75 -13.19
C ASN A 310 -1.31 -12.25 -13.28
N MET A 311 -1.89 -11.45 -12.39
CA MET A 311 -1.58 -10.02 -12.28
C MET A 311 -0.07 -9.82 -12.01
N LEU A 312 0.49 -10.51 -11.01
CA LEU A 312 1.91 -10.39 -10.69
C LEU A 312 2.80 -10.85 -11.85
N GLY A 313 2.47 -11.96 -12.52
CA GLY A 313 3.22 -12.44 -13.69
C GLY A 313 3.25 -11.40 -14.82
N ALA A 314 2.10 -10.80 -15.15
CA ALA A 314 2.01 -9.79 -16.19
C ALA A 314 2.78 -8.51 -15.86
N LEU A 315 2.72 -8.06 -14.61
CA LEU A 315 3.42 -6.86 -14.16
C LEU A 315 4.93 -7.09 -14.04
N HIS A 316 5.34 -8.26 -13.53
CA HIS A 316 6.76 -8.59 -13.39
C HIS A 316 7.45 -8.64 -14.76
N GLU A 317 6.84 -9.33 -15.73
CA GLU A 317 7.36 -9.37 -17.10
C GLU A 317 7.48 -7.98 -17.71
N ASN A 318 6.45 -7.14 -17.55
CA ASN A 318 6.50 -5.76 -18.02
C ASN A 318 7.61 -4.96 -17.33
N SER A 319 7.79 -5.11 -16.02
CA SER A 319 8.83 -4.39 -15.28
C SER A 319 10.23 -4.80 -15.73
N GLU A 320 10.47 -6.09 -15.98
CA GLU A 320 11.77 -6.58 -16.47
C GLU A 320 12.10 -6.02 -17.87
N GLU A 321 11.13 -6.00 -18.79
CA GLU A 321 11.29 -5.37 -20.10
C GLU A 321 11.62 -3.87 -20.02
N ASN A 322 11.14 -3.19 -18.98
CA ASN A 322 11.42 -1.78 -18.71
C ASN A 322 12.63 -1.58 -17.77
N HIS A 323 13.49 -2.59 -17.59
CA HIS A 323 14.68 -2.55 -16.72
C HIS A 323 14.38 -2.16 -15.26
N MET A 324 13.24 -2.62 -14.74
CA MET A 324 12.74 -2.35 -13.39
C MET A 324 12.62 -0.84 -13.07
N ARG A 325 12.48 -0.01 -14.11
CA ARG A 325 12.18 1.42 -13.96
C ARG A 325 10.73 1.57 -13.54
N LEU A 326 10.52 2.46 -12.58
CA LEU A 326 9.19 2.79 -12.10
C LEU A 326 8.57 3.82 -13.04
N LEU A 327 7.54 3.39 -13.76
CA LEU A 327 6.87 4.20 -14.77
C LEU A 327 5.40 4.51 -14.41
N GLY A 328 4.93 4.02 -13.26
CA GLY A 328 3.53 4.13 -12.85
C GLY A 328 2.62 3.14 -13.58
N GLU A 329 1.31 3.31 -13.39
CA GLU A 329 0.31 2.56 -14.16
C GLU A 329 -0.01 3.28 -15.47
N ASP A 330 0.02 2.53 -16.56
CA ASP A 330 -0.32 2.99 -17.90
C ASP A 330 -1.36 2.04 -18.51
N LEU A 331 -2.63 2.45 -18.53
CA LEU A 331 -3.75 1.62 -19.01
C LEU A 331 -3.80 1.49 -20.54
N ASP A 332 -2.97 2.24 -21.27
CA ASP A 332 -2.80 2.07 -22.71
C ASP A 332 -1.92 0.85 -23.00
N ARG A 333 -1.08 0.43 -22.04
CA ARG A 333 -0.31 -0.82 -22.15
C ARG A 333 -1.20 -2.05 -21.91
N PRO A 334 -1.24 -3.01 -22.85
CA PRO A 334 -2.09 -4.19 -22.74
C PRO A 334 -1.84 -5.02 -21.46
N ARG A 335 -0.58 -5.14 -21.01
CA ARG A 335 -0.25 -5.92 -19.81
C ARG A 335 -0.74 -5.28 -18.52
N HIS A 336 -0.73 -3.95 -18.42
CA HIS A 336 -1.26 -3.23 -17.26
C HIS A 336 -2.78 -3.35 -17.20
N ARG A 337 -3.47 -3.18 -18.33
CA ARG A 337 -4.93 -3.40 -18.42
C ARG A 337 -5.31 -4.81 -18.01
N PHE A 338 -4.60 -5.81 -18.54
CA PHE A 338 -4.78 -7.21 -18.15
C PHE A 338 -4.55 -7.40 -16.64
N ALA A 339 -3.49 -6.83 -16.07
CA ALA A 339 -3.20 -6.91 -14.64
C ALA A 339 -4.35 -6.34 -13.78
N VAL A 340 -4.91 -5.18 -14.15
CA VAL A 340 -6.07 -4.57 -13.47
C VAL A 340 -7.33 -5.45 -13.58
N GLU A 341 -7.59 -6.04 -14.75
CA GLU A 341 -8.70 -6.99 -14.92
C GLU A 341 -8.54 -8.22 -14.03
N GLN A 342 -7.34 -8.79 -13.96
CA GLN A 342 -7.04 -9.94 -13.11
C GLN A 342 -7.16 -9.59 -11.61
N ALA A 343 -6.69 -8.40 -11.20
CA ALA A 343 -6.90 -7.87 -9.86
C ALA A 343 -8.40 -7.80 -9.52
N ALA A 344 -9.21 -7.20 -10.40
CA ALA A 344 -10.66 -7.06 -10.21
C ALA A 344 -11.37 -8.43 -10.08
N ARG A 345 -10.96 -9.43 -10.88
CA ARG A 345 -11.47 -10.81 -10.77
C ARG A 345 -11.12 -11.45 -9.43
N SER A 346 -9.87 -11.31 -8.98
CA SER A 346 -9.44 -11.77 -7.66
C SER A 346 -10.30 -11.16 -6.55
N TYR A 347 -10.46 -9.82 -6.55
CA TYR A 347 -11.31 -9.14 -5.57
C TYR A 347 -12.76 -9.60 -5.59
N ALA A 348 -13.35 -9.75 -6.78
CA ALA A 348 -14.74 -10.21 -6.91
C ALA A 348 -14.94 -11.59 -6.28
N LEU A 349 -13.98 -12.51 -6.46
CA LEU A 349 -14.02 -13.84 -5.87
C LEU A 349 -13.87 -13.81 -4.35
N LEU A 350 -12.91 -13.05 -3.82
CA LEU A 350 -12.74 -12.87 -2.38
C LEU A 350 -13.99 -12.27 -1.73
N ASN A 351 -14.56 -11.23 -2.36
CA ASN A 351 -15.77 -10.56 -1.86
C ASN A 351 -16.99 -11.47 -1.84
N ARG A 352 -17.15 -12.35 -2.83
CA ARG A 352 -18.23 -13.35 -2.85
C ARG A 352 -18.13 -14.34 -1.70
N ARG A 353 -16.92 -14.74 -1.31
CA ARG A 353 -16.69 -15.67 -0.20
C ARG A 353 -16.74 -15.02 1.18
N ARG A 354 -16.78 -13.70 1.26
CA ARG A 354 -16.71 -12.95 2.53
C ARG A 354 -17.81 -13.31 3.54
N ALA A 355 -19.00 -13.68 3.07
CA ALA A 355 -20.12 -14.10 3.93
C ALA A 355 -20.14 -15.62 4.21
N SER A 356 -19.19 -16.38 3.66
CA SER A 356 -19.10 -17.82 3.85
C SER A 356 -18.30 -18.18 5.10
N GLN A 357 -18.51 -19.39 5.64
CA GLN A 357 -17.70 -19.96 6.72
C GLN A 357 -16.48 -20.72 6.18
N ASP A 358 -15.91 -20.28 5.05
CA ASP A 358 -14.76 -20.93 4.43
C ASP A 358 -13.52 -20.81 5.33
N PRO A 359 -13.01 -21.93 5.89
CA PRO A 359 -11.88 -21.91 6.82
C PRO A 359 -10.56 -21.51 6.13
N GLN A 360 -10.46 -21.64 4.80
CA GLN A 360 -9.27 -21.28 4.03
C GLN A 360 -9.26 -19.82 3.58
N LEU A 361 -10.40 -19.11 3.68
CA LEU A 361 -10.54 -17.75 3.15
C LEU A 361 -9.47 -16.80 3.68
N ARG A 362 -9.15 -16.87 4.97
CA ARG A 362 -8.12 -15.97 5.55
C ARG A 362 -6.74 -16.24 4.98
N LYS A 363 -6.35 -17.52 4.84
CA LYS A 363 -5.08 -17.92 4.22
C LYS A 363 -5.00 -17.43 2.76
N VAL A 364 -6.08 -17.62 2.01
CA VAL A 364 -6.22 -17.15 0.62
C VAL A 364 -6.12 -15.63 0.53
N VAL A 365 -6.82 -14.89 1.40
CA VAL A 365 -6.75 -13.42 1.45
C VAL A 365 -5.34 -12.94 1.79
N LEU A 366 -4.67 -13.55 2.77
CA LEU A 366 -3.30 -13.19 3.16
C LEU A 366 -2.32 -13.39 2.00
N LEU A 367 -2.41 -14.51 1.28
CA LEU A 367 -1.57 -14.75 0.10
C LEU A 367 -1.87 -13.75 -1.03
N CYS A 368 -3.15 -13.48 -1.32
CA CYS A 368 -3.53 -12.43 -2.26
C CYS A 368 -2.93 -11.08 -1.85
N CYS A 369 -3.02 -10.70 -0.56
CA CYS A 369 -2.42 -9.47 -0.04
C CYS A 369 -0.91 -9.40 -0.33
N LEU A 370 -0.14 -10.47 -0.11
CA LEU A 370 1.29 -10.47 -0.42
C LEU A 370 1.58 -10.31 -1.92
N ILE A 371 0.79 -10.98 -2.77
CA ILE A 371 0.90 -10.86 -4.23
C ILE A 371 0.52 -9.44 -4.70
N PHE A 372 -0.50 -8.83 -4.08
CA PHE A 372 -0.88 -7.43 -4.33
C PHE A 372 0.20 -6.45 -3.86
N VAL A 373 0.82 -6.67 -2.69
CA VAL A 373 1.97 -5.86 -2.24
C VAL A 373 3.05 -5.83 -3.33
N LEU A 374 3.48 -7.00 -3.81
CA LEU A 374 4.49 -7.11 -4.87
C LEU A 374 4.07 -6.39 -6.16
N SER A 375 2.82 -6.59 -6.57
CA SER A 375 2.27 -6.02 -7.81
C SER A 375 2.19 -4.50 -7.76
N GLU A 376 1.72 -3.95 -6.64
CA GLU A 376 1.63 -2.50 -6.42
C GLU A 376 3.03 -1.88 -6.30
N LEU A 377 4.01 -2.57 -5.72
CA LEU A 377 5.41 -2.12 -5.71
C LEU A 377 5.97 -2.03 -7.13
N LEU A 378 5.76 -3.03 -7.98
CA LEU A 378 6.18 -3.02 -9.39
C LEU A 378 5.53 -1.87 -10.19
N LEU A 379 4.32 -1.46 -9.81
CA LEU A 379 3.63 -0.28 -10.36
C LEU A 379 4.11 1.05 -9.75
N GLY A 380 4.98 1.03 -8.74
CA GLY A 380 5.41 2.23 -8.00
C GLY A 380 4.35 2.80 -7.05
N ARG A 381 3.28 2.04 -6.75
CA ARG A 381 2.17 2.44 -5.89
C ARG A 381 2.39 2.02 -4.45
N TYR A 382 3.35 2.66 -3.81
CA TYR A 382 3.74 2.38 -2.43
C TYR A 382 2.56 2.46 -1.45
N ASP A 383 1.68 3.46 -1.55
CA ASP A 383 0.53 3.58 -0.64
C ASP A 383 -0.44 2.41 -0.73
N SER A 384 -0.70 1.93 -1.95
CA SER A 384 -1.56 0.77 -2.19
C SER A 384 -0.90 -0.49 -1.65
N ALA A 385 0.40 -0.68 -1.91
CA ALA A 385 1.18 -1.77 -1.34
C ALA A 385 1.11 -1.78 0.20
N LEU A 386 1.31 -0.62 0.83
CA LEU A 386 1.22 -0.47 2.29
C LEU A 386 -0.20 -0.70 2.83
N LYS A 387 -1.24 -0.33 2.08
CA LYS A 387 -2.64 -0.65 2.43
C LYS A 387 -2.88 -2.16 2.41
N HIS A 388 -2.36 -2.89 1.43
CA HIS A 388 -2.44 -4.36 1.40
C HIS A 388 -1.68 -5.01 2.55
N LEU A 389 -0.46 -4.52 2.83
CA LEU A 389 0.35 -4.98 3.93
C LEU A 389 -0.38 -4.77 5.28
N ARG A 390 -0.80 -3.55 5.59
CA ARG A 390 -1.54 -3.23 6.83
C ARG A 390 -2.86 -3.99 6.93
N GLY A 391 -3.54 -4.19 5.80
CA GLY A 391 -4.73 -5.04 5.73
C GLY A 391 -4.43 -6.46 6.21
N GLY A 392 -3.42 -7.12 5.63
CA GLY A 392 -3.01 -8.47 6.03
C GLY A 392 -2.52 -8.56 7.47
N LEU A 393 -1.74 -7.57 7.95
CA LEU A 393 -1.30 -7.51 9.35
C LEU A 393 -2.48 -7.39 10.34
N ARG A 394 -3.51 -6.62 9.98
CA ARG A 394 -4.75 -6.52 10.78
C ARG A 394 -5.45 -7.88 10.88
N ILE A 395 -5.55 -8.61 9.77
CA ILE A 395 -6.10 -9.97 9.77
C ILE A 395 -5.34 -10.86 10.74
N LEU A 396 -4.01 -10.87 10.66
CA LEU A 396 -3.16 -11.66 11.55
C LEU A 396 -3.33 -11.28 13.03
N LYS A 397 -3.50 -9.99 13.33
CA LYS A 397 -3.70 -9.48 14.70
C LYS A 397 -5.08 -9.83 15.28
N GLU A 398 -6.11 -9.88 14.45
CA GLU A 398 -7.48 -10.19 14.85
C GLU A 398 -7.74 -11.70 15.03
N MET A 399 -6.84 -12.57 14.56
CA MET A 399 -6.96 -14.01 14.70
C MET A 399 -6.66 -14.49 16.13
N GLN A 400 -7.57 -15.30 16.70
CA GLN A 400 -7.44 -15.84 18.06
C GLN A 400 -7.17 -17.36 18.06
N GLY A 401 -6.34 -17.81 19.00
CA GLY A 401 -6.17 -19.23 19.38
C GLY A 401 -5.99 -20.21 18.21
N SER A 402 -6.93 -21.14 18.07
CA SER A 402 -6.93 -22.23 17.08
C SER A 402 -6.84 -21.75 15.62
N GLU A 403 -7.41 -20.59 15.31
CA GLU A 403 -7.37 -20.05 13.95
C GLU A 403 -5.96 -19.60 13.57
N ARG A 404 -5.19 -19.08 14.53
CA ARG A 404 -3.81 -18.64 14.30
C ARG A 404 -2.86 -19.80 14.02
N LEU A 405 -3.11 -20.96 14.63
CA LEU A 405 -2.35 -22.20 14.40
C LEU A 405 -2.62 -22.81 13.01
N SER A 406 -3.70 -22.43 12.34
CA SER A 406 -4.07 -22.94 11.00
C SER A 406 -3.34 -22.23 9.84
N ILE A 407 -2.71 -21.09 10.12
CA ILE A 407 -1.96 -20.29 9.14
C ILE A 407 -0.52 -20.77 9.09
N ASP A 408 -0.02 -20.97 7.88
CA ASP A 408 1.36 -21.36 7.65
C ASP A 408 2.34 -20.32 8.23
N PRO A 409 3.31 -20.72 9.07
CA PRO A 409 4.26 -19.79 9.69
C PRO A 409 5.01 -18.91 8.69
N CYS A 410 5.27 -19.41 7.48
CA CYS A 410 5.95 -18.67 6.43
C CYS A 410 5.17 -17.43 5.95
N ILE A 411 3.83 -17.45 5.98
CA ILE A 411 3.00 -16.28 5.69
C ILE A 411 3.22 -15.23 6.78
N VAL A 412 3.10 -15.63 8.04
CA VAL A 412 3.24 -14.74 9.20
C VAL A 412 4.61 -14.06 9.23
N GLN A 413 5.68 -14.85 9.04
CA GLN A 413 7.05 -14.36 8.99
C GLN A 413 7.26 -13.35 7.86
N THR A 414 6.70 -13.62 6.66
CA THR A 414 6.81 -12.70 5.52
C THR A 414 6.13 -11.36 5.82
N PHE A 415 4.93 -11.38 6.39
CA PHE A 415 4.22 -10.17 6.82
C PHE A 415 4.99 -9.36 7.86
N GLN A 416 5.54 -10.03 8.88
CA GLN A 416 6.34 -9.37 9.93
C GLN A 416 7.59 -8.70 9.36
N ARG A 417 8.30 -9.39 8.44
CA ARG A 417 9.48 -8.81 7.78
C ARG A 417 9.11 -7.59 6.97
N LEU A 418 8.06 -7.67 6.15
CA LEU A 418 7.59 -6.51 5.36
C LEU A 418 7.14 -5.35 6.25
N ASP A 419 6.51 -5.61 7.40
CA ASP A 419 6.10 -4.57 8.35
C ASP A 419 7.31 -3.76 8.84
N ILE A 420 8.38 -4.45 9.27
CA ILE A 420 9.64 -3.83 9.67
C ILE A 420 10.24 -3.03 8.52
N GLN A 421 10.32 -3.62 7.32
CA GLN A 421 10.86 -2.92 6.16
C GLN A 421 10.05 -1.66 5.84
N SER A 422 8.72 -1.76 5.85
CA SER A 422 7.79 -0.68 5.49
C SER A 422 7.87 0.54 6.38
N SER A 423 8.39 0.39 7.60
CA SER A 423 8.62 1.51 8.51
C SER A 423 9.52 2.61 7.93
N HIS A 424 10.39 2.28 6.97
CA HIS A 424 11.24 3.25 6.26
C HIS A 424 10.49 4.05 5.17
N PHE A 425 9.26 3.66 4.83
CA PHE A 425 8.46 4.18 3.73
C PHE A 425 7.05 4.52 4.24
N GLY A 426 6.84 5.76 4.72
CA GLY A 426 5.55 6.23 5.27
C GLY A 426 5.71 7.17 6.48
N PRO A 427 4.63 7.48 7.22
CA PRO A 427 4.66 8.43 8.35
C PRO A 427 5.39 7.94 9.61
N GLY A 428 5.82 6.67 9.66
CA GLY A 428 6.67 6.10 10.72
C GLY A 428 6.02 5.01 11.59
N ALA A 429 6.90 4.18 12.19
CA ALA A 429 6.72 2.99 13.03
C ALA A 429 6.06 1.73 12.37
N PRO A 430 6.60 0.52 12.60
CA PRO A 430 5.96 -0.74 12.19
C PRO A 430 4.54 -0.92 12.79
N PHE A 431 3.59 -1.40 11.99
CA PHE A 431 2.16 -1.49 12.38
C PHE A 431 1.90 -2.52 13.48
N LEU A 432 2.61 -3.65 13.52
CA LEU A 432 2.45 -4.66 14.57
C LEU A 432 3.03 -4.22 15.91
N PHE A 433 3.96 -3.27 15.91
CA PHE A 433 4.71 -2.85 17.09
C PHE A 433 4.20 -1.52 17.68
N ALA A 434 3.22 -0.88 17.01
CA ALA A 434 2.45 0.22 17.57
C ALA A 434 1.37 -0.31 18.55
N GLY A 435 1.80 -0.62 19.78
CA GLY A 435 0.96 -1.02 20.92
C GLY A 435 1.16 -2.47 21.35
N ASP A 436 1.20 -2.67 22.68
CA ASP A 436 1.52 -3.94 23.36
C ASP A 436 0.89 -5.17 22.71
N GLY A 437 1.73 -6.19 22.55
CA GLY A 437 1.32 -7.54 22.18
C GLY A 437 2.00 -8.05 20.92
N LEU A 438 3.22 -8.58 21.10
CA LEU A 438 3.74 -9.85 20.55
C LEU A 438 5.13 -10.10 21.17
N GLU A 439 5.16 -10.47 22.45
CA GLU A 439 6.40 -10.83 23.17
C GLU A 439 6.97 -12.21 22.79
N GLU A 440 6.28 -12.99 21.95
CA GLU A 440 6.75 -14.32 21.58
C GLU A 440 7.16 -14.36 20.10
N LEU A 441 8.45 -14.10 19.84
CA LEU A 441 9.09 -14.50 18.59
C LEU A 441 10.41 -15.20 18.87
N SER A 442 10.39 -16.50 18.62
CA SER A 442 11.55 -17.38 18.49
C SER A 442 12.35 -17.00 17.23
N ASP A 443 13.14 -15.92 17.32
CA ASP A 443 14.42 -15.63 16.61
C ASP A 443 14.99 -14.28 17.14
N GLY A 444 15.05 -14.17 18.47
CA GLY A 444 14.91 -12.94 19.26
C GLY A 444 16.01 -11.88 19.26
N ASP A 445 17.08 -11.97 18.47
CA ASP A 445 18.17 -10.97 18.51
C ASP A 445 18.21 -10.05 17.26
N PHE A 446 17.96 -10.57 16.05
CA PHE A 446 18.15 -9.79 14.82
C PHE A 446 16.99 -8.81 14.50
N VAL A 447 15.74 -9.26 14.72
CA VAL A 447 14.54 -8.42 14.54
C VAL A 447 14.55 -7.26 15.54
N THR A 448 14.98 -7.54 16.77
CA THR A 448 15.19 -6.55 17.83
C THR A 448 16.21 -5.49 17.42
N VAL A 449 17.35 -5.89 16.86
CA VAL A 449 18.38 -4.96 16.37
C VAL A 449 17.88 -4.10 15.21
N LEU A 450 17.14 -4.65 14.25
CA LEU A 450 16.57 -3.87 13.14
C LEU A 450 15.51 -2.87 13.61
N ARG A 451 14.69 -3.25 14.60
CA ARG A 451 13.73 -2.35 15.25
C ARG A 451 14.44 -1.19 15.95
N ASP A 452 15.45 -1.48 16.76
CA ASP A 452 16.16 -0.45 17.52
C ASP A 452 16.93 0.50 16.57
N LEU A 453 17.42 -0.02 15.43
CA LEU A 453 18.01 0.78 14.37
C LEU A 453 17.02 1.72 13.66
N HIS A 454 15.76 1.31 13.53
CA HIS A 454 14.72 2.14 12.94
C HIS A 454 14.48 3.42 13.75
N GLU A 455 14.43 3.31 15.08
CA GLU A 455 14.26 4.48 15.96
C GLU A 455 15.36 5.52 15.69
N TYR A 456 16.62 5.10 15.60
CA TYR A 456 17.73 6.03 15.30
C TYR A 456 17.60 6.72 13.94
N TRP A 457 17.09 6.05 12.90
CA TRP A 457 16.97 6.68 11.57
C TRP A 457 15.83 7.68 11.46
N MET A 458 14.85 7.64 12.37
CA MET A 458 13.74 8.59 12.40
C MET A 458 14.02 9.84 13.25
N MET A 459 15.02 9.80 14.14
CA MET A 459 15.37 10.91 15.03
C MET A 459 16.14 12.05 14.32
N THR A 460 15.76 13.28 14.61
CA THR A 460 16.46 14.51 14.22
C THR A 460 17.82 14.63 14.94
N SER A 461 18.70 15.51 14.43
CA SER A 461 19.98 15.78 15.09
C SER A 461 19.81 16.32 16.52
N ALA A 462 18.75 17.09 16.77
CA ALA A 462 18.43 17.63 18.09
C ALA A 462 17.98 16.54 19.07
N GLU A 463 17.13 15.60 18.63
CA GLU A 463 16.68 14.47 19.44
C GLU A 463 17.82 13.51 19.78
N ILE A 464 18.71 13.22 18.81
CA ILE A 464 19.91 12.41 19.05
C ILE A 464 20.81 13.08 20.08
N GLN A 465 21.00 14.41 19.98
CA GLN A 465 21.84 15.14 20.93
C GLN A 465 21.23 15.15 22.34
N ALA A 466 19.91 15.31 22.45
CA ALA A 466 19.19 15.32 23.73
C ALA A 466 19.27 13.96 24.47
N GLN A 467 19.33 12.85 23.73
CA GLN A 467 19.32 11.49 24.29
C GLN A 467 20.64 10.75 24.10
N TYR A 468 21.71 11.44 23.67
CA TYR A 468 22.94 10.82 23.16
C TYR A 468 23.54 9.76 24.09
N GLY A 469 23.54 10.01 25.41
CA GLY A 469 24.06 9.06 26.40
C GLY A 469 23.33 7.71 26.40
N GLN A 470 21.99 7.74 26.37
CA GLN A 470 21.17 6.52 26.32
C GLN A 470 21.31 5.79 24.98
N LEU A 471 21.28 6.54 23.88
CA LEU A 471 21.41 5.97 22.52
C LEU A 471 22.79 5.33 22.32
N CYS A 472 23.86 5.94 22.85
CA CYS A 472 25.22 5.39 22.79
C CYS A 472 25.33 4.06 23.55
N GLN A 473 24.73 3.96 24.75
CA GLN A 473 24.71 2.70 25.51
C GLN A 473 23.96 1.59 24.76
N GLN A 474 22.81 1.93 24.16
CA GLN A 474 22.06 0.98 23.33
C GLN A 474 22.86 0.56 22.07
N GLN A 475 23.50 1.51 21.39
CA GLN A 475 24.37 1.24 20.24
C GLN A 475 25.50 0.25 20.61
N GLN A 476 26.18 0.48 21.74
CA GLN A 476 27.23 -0.42 22.23
C GLN A 476 26.68 -1.81 22.59
N ARG A 477 25.50 -1.89 23.18
CA ARG A 477 24.81 -3.16 23.46
C ARG A 477 24.49 -3.91 22.16
N ILE A 478 24.00 -3.22 21.14
CA ILE A 478 23.70 -3.83 19.84
C ILE A 478 24.98 -4.34 19.17
N ILE A 479 26.07 -3.55 19.22
CA ILE A 479 27.38 -3.95 18.68
C ILE A 479 27.92 -5.19 19.41
N SER A 480 27.80 -5.26 20.74
CA SER A 480 28.27 -6.42 21.51
C SER A 480 27.44 -7.68 21.21
N LEU A 481 26.11 -7.54 21.11
CA LEU A 481 25.20 -8.60 20.66
C LEU A 481 25.58 -9.09 19.26
N TYR A 482 25.83 -8.17 18.34
CA TYR A 482 26.28 -8.49 16.99
C TYR A 482 27.60 -9.26 16.98
N HIS A 483 28.60 -8.84 17.76
CA HIS A 483 29.89 -9.55 17.82
C HIS A 483 29.75 -10.95 18.42
N ARG A 484 28.94 -11.11 19.46
CA ARG A 484 28.62 -12.42 20.05
C ARG A 484 27.91 -13.33 19.04
N PHE A 485 26.93 -12.79 18.33
CA PHE A 485 26.14 -13.51 17.33
C PHE A 485 27.01 -13.91 16.12
N ARG A 486 27.88 -13.01 15.66
CA ARG A 486 28.82 -13.28 14.57
C ARG A 486 29.73 -14.47 14.86
N GLN A 487 30.28 -14.57 16.08
CA GLN A 487 31.12 -15.70 16.48
C GLN A 487 30.37 -17.04 16.45
N GLN A 488 29.07 -17.04 16.76
CA GLN A 488 28.22 -18.22 16.66
C GLN A 488 27.89 -18.57 15.20
N PHE A 489 27.72 -17.56 14.34
CA PHE A 489 27.34 -17.72 12.93
C PHE A 489 28.48 -18.03 11.96
N ASP A 490 29.72 -17.60 12.25
CA ASP A 490 30.90 -17.88 11.43
C ASP A 490 31.13 -19.39 11.24
N THR A 491 30.56 -20.22 12.14
CA THR A 491 30.61 -21.68 12.07
C THR A 491 29.62 -22.28 11.06
N PHE A 492 28.56 -21.56 10.64
CA PHE A 492 27.40 -22.17 9.97
C PHE A 492 27.01 -21.64 8.57
N HIS A 493 27.16 -20.36 8.19
CA HIS A 493 26.73 -19.93 6.83
C HIS A 493 27.50 -18.74 6.22
N ARG A 494 28.19 -18.98 5.08
CA ARG A 494 28.81 -17.94 4.22
C ARG A 494 27.80 -17.04 3.49
N GLN A 495 26.54 -17.46 3.33
CA GLN A 495 25.54 -16.76 2.52
C GLN A 495 24.96 -15.50 3.20
N HIS A 496 24.97 -15.42 4.54
CA HIS A 496 24.43 -14.28 5.28
C HIS A 496 25.49 -13.24 5.68
N PHE A 497 26.77 -13.53 5.47
CA PHE A 497 27.91 -12.70 5.88
C PHE A 497 27.80 -11.23 5.43
N ASN A 498 27.36 -10.99 4.19
CA ASN A 498 27.25 -9.65 3.63
C ASN A 498 26.20 -8.78 4.34
N ARG A 499 25.07 -9.39 4.76
CA ARG A 499 24.03 -8.70 5.53
C ARG A 499 24.53 -8.25 6.89
N PHE A 500 25.27 -9.12 7.56
CA PHE A 500 25.87 -8.80 8.86
C PHE A 500 26.87 -7.64 8.75
N MET A 501 27.76 -7.70 7.76
CA MET A 501 28.73 -6.62 7.52
C MET A 501 28.05 -5.27 7.23
N SER A 502 26.97 -5.26 6.44
CA SER A 502 26.17 -4.06 6.19
C SER A 502 25.58 -3.49 7.48
N LEU A 503 24.99 -4.36 8.31
CA LEU A 503 24.36 -3.98 9.56
C LEU A 503 25.36 -3.33 10.51
N LEU A 504 26.56 -3.91 10.65
CA LEU A 504 27.60 -3.40 11.54
C LEU A 504 28.04 -1.97 11.19
N VAL A 505 28.37 -1.70 9.92
CA VAL A 505 28.78 -0.37 9.46
C VAL A 505 27.66 0.64 9.71
N THR A 506 26.41 0.21 9.48
CA THR A 506 25.24 1.07 9.70
C THR A 506 25.01 1.34 11.19
N ILE A 507 25.16 0.35 12.07
CA ILE A 507 25.08 0.54 13.53
C ILE A 507 26.17 1.49 14.01
N LYS A 508 27.45 1.27 13.63
CA LYS A 508 28.57 2.12 14.07
C LYS A 508 28.40 3.59 13.68
N THR A 509 27.66 3.86 12.61
CA THR A 509 27.47 5.20 12.06
C THR A 509 26.09 5.79 12.31
N CYS A 510 25.16 5.07 12.98
CA CYS A 510 23.77 5.48 13.12
C CYS A 510 23.59 6.79 13.91
N LEU A 511 24.46 7.06 14.89
CA LEU A 511 24.43 8.29 15.70
C LEU A 511 25.19 9.47 15.06
N VAL A 512 25.88 9.25 13.93
CA VAL A 512 26.68 10.30 13.28
C VAL A 512 25.84 10.99 12.21
N ARG A 513 25.51 12.26 12.42
CA ARG A 513 24.78 13.08 11.42
C ARG A 513 25.70 13.97 10.56
N GLY A 514 26.97 14.09 10.93
CA GLY A 514 28.01 14.83 10.19
C GLY A 514 28.92 13.92 9.35
N PRO A 515 30.07 14.44 8.87
CA PRO A 515 31.02 13.65 8.10
C PRO A 515 31.50 12.44 8.92
N ILE A 516 31.52 11.28 8.27
CA ILE A 516 32.04 10.05 8.88
C ILE A 516 33.57 10.15 8.94
N SER A 517 34.17 9.68 10.05
CA SER A 517 35.63 9.63 10.20
C SER A 517 36.27 8.77 9.12
N ASP A 518 37.38 9.26 8.55
CA ASP A 518 38.20 8.54 7.57
C ASP A 518 38.69 7.17 8.08
N ASN A 519 38.79 6.98 9.41
CA ASN A 519 39.19 5.71 10.04
C ASN A 519 38.24 4.56 9.72
N LEU A 520 36.98 4.84 9.38
CA LEU A 520 36.00 3.82 8.99
C LEU A 520 36.05 3.48 7.49
N THR A 521 36.84 4.19 6.68
CA THR A 521 36.96 3.94 5.23
C THR A 521 37.32 2.49 4.91
N PRO A 522 38.27 1.82 5.61
CA PRO A 522 38.57 0.41 5.35
C PRO A 522 37.35 -0.52 5.51
N GLU A 523 36.46 -0.23 6.47
CA GLU A 523 35.23 -1.02 6.68
C GLU A 523 34.25 -0.85 5.52
N TYR A 524 34.11 0.37 4.99
CA TYR A 524 33.31 0.63 3.78
C TYR A 524 33.90 -0.06 2.53
N VAL A 525 35.22 -0.05 2.37
CA VAL A 525 35.89 -0.75 1.26
C VAL A 525 35.66 -2.25 1.36
N ALA A 526 35.85 -2.84 2.54
CA ALA A 526 35.61 -4.26 2.77
C ALA A 526 34.15 -4.63 2.49
N LEU A 527 33.20 -3.80 2.94
CA LEU A 527 31.78 -3.97 2.66
C LEU A 527 31.49 -3.95 1.15
N LEU A 528 31.99 -2.93 0.43
CA LEU A 528 31.80 -2.81 -1.01
C LEU A 528 32.40 -4.01 -1.76
N SER A 529 33.65 -4.38 -1.45
CA SER A 529 34.33 -5.51 -2.11
C SER A 529 33.62 -6.84 -1.86
N ALA A 530 33.06 -7.06 -0.66
CA ALA A 530 32.26 -8.25 -0.37
C ALA A 530 30.97 -8.31 -1.21
N HIS A 531 30.33 -7.16 -1.43
CA HIS A 531 29.15 -7.05 -2.30
C HIS A 531 29.52 -7.21 -3.78
N GLU A 532 30.59 -6.57 -4.27
CA GLU A 532 31.09 -6.75 -5.64
C GLU A 532 31.46 -8.22 -5.91
N ALA A 533 32.14 -8.89 -4.97
CA ALA A 533 32.45 -10.31 -5.08
C ALA A 533 31.19 -11.20 -5.06
N PHE A 534 30.13 -10.77 -4.37
CA PHE A 534 28.84 -11.46 -4.38
C PHE A 534 28.13 -11.28 -5.73
N LEU A 535 28.13 -10.07 -6.30
CA LEU A 535 27.54 -9.78 -7.61
C LEU A 535 28.08 -10.70 -8.71
N ILE A 536 29.36 -11.08 -8.65
CA ILE A 536 29.99 -11.98 -9.61
C ILE A 536 29.42 -13.42 -9.53
N LYS A 537 28.95 -13.85 -8.36
CA LYS A 537 28.44 -15.22 -8.13
C LYS A 537 27.02 -15.44 -8.67
N PHE A 538 26.30 -14.37 -9.00
CA PHE A 538 24.92 -14.41 -9.47
C PHE A 538 24.82 -13.82 -10.88
N PRO A 539 25.20 -14.60 -11.91
CA PRO A 539 25.08 -14.15 -13.30
C PRO A 539 23.60 -14.00 -13.71
N GLU A 540 22.74 -14.90 -13.22
CA GLU A 540 21.29 -14.76 -13.29
C GLU A 540 20.85 -13.90 -12.10
N ARG A 541 20.65 -12.62 -12.38
CA ARG A 541 20.40 -11.56 -11.39
C ARG A 541 18.90 -11.45 -11.13
N PRO A 542 18.39 -11.87 -9.96
CA PRO A 542 16.95 -11.85 -9.75
C PRO A 542 16.43 -10.41 -9.62
N THR A 543 15.31 -10.12 -10.25
CA THR A 543 14.73 -8.78 -10.38
C THR A 543 13.67 -8.47 -9.32
N LEU A 544 13.21 -9.49 -8.59
CA LEU A 544 12.24 -9.36 -7.50
C LEU A 544 12.56 -10.29 -6.34
N THR A 545 12.86 -9.73 -5.17
CA THR A 545 13.13 -10.51 -3.95
C THR A 545 12.42 -9.90 -2.75
N MET A 546 12.05 -10.71 -1.74
CA MET A 546 11.23 -10.25 -0.61
C MET A 546 12.01 -9.84 0.64
N ASP A 547 13.26 -10.29 0.75
CA ASP A 547 14.12 -9.91 1.86
C ASP A 547 15.26 -9.00 1.38
N TYR A 548 15.83 -8.20 2.28
CA TYR A 548 16.96 -7.33 1.95
C TYR A 548 18.21 -8.12 1.56
N GLY A 549 18.66 -8.05 0.33
CA GLY A 549 19.89 -8.69 -0.12
C GLY A 549 21.09 -7.78 0.07
N ILE A 550 21.61 -7.30 -1.04
CA ILE A 550 22.83 -6.49 -1.14
C ILE A 550 22.57 -4.99 -1.04
N THR A 551 21.32 -4.57 -1.20
CA THR A 551 20.97 -3.15 -1.36
C THR A 551 21.29 -2.32 -0.14
N PRO A 552 20.94 -2.73 1.10
CA PRO A 552 21.28 -1.92 2.26
C PRO A 552 22.78 -1.66 2.40
N GLY A 553 23.61 -2.67 2.10
CA GLY A 553 25.07 -2.55 2.19
C GLY A 553 25.64 -1.59 1.16
N LEU A 554 25.26 -1.79 -0.11
CA LEU A 554 25.69 -0.89 -1.18
C LEU A 554 25.17 0.53 -0.99
N TYR A 555 23.92 0.70 -0.54
CA TYR A 555 23.32 2.00 -0.28
C TYR A 555 24.01 2.71 0.89
N THR A 556 24.32 2.01 1.98
CA THR A 556 25.10 2.55 3.10
C THR A 556 26.47 3.05 2.64
N VAL A 557 27.20 2.30 1.80
CA VAL A 557 28.46 2.76 1.20
C VAL A 557 28.23 4.01 0.33
N ALA A 558 27.23 3.96 -0.55
CA ALA A 558 26.93 5.02 -1.50
C ALA A 558 26.56 6.36 -0.83
N ILE A 559 25.87 6.32 0.32
CA ILE A 559 25.44 7.52 1.04
C ILE A 559 26.47 8.00 2.07
N ARG A 560 27.13 7.10 2.80
CA ARG A 560 27.84 7.45 4.05
C ARG A 560 29.36 7.35 3.99
N CYS A 561 29.94 6.70 2.99
CA CYS A 561 31.39 6.55 2.91
C CYS A 561 32.09 7.93 2.79
N PRO A 562 33.17 8.22 3.55
CA PRO A 562 33.86 9.51 3.47
C PRO A 562 34.46 9.83 2.07
N ARG A 563 34.72 8.81 1.25
CA ARG A 563 35.48 8.95 0.00
C ARG A 563 34.57 8.95 -1.24
N PRO A 564 34.51 10.05 -2.02
CA PRO A 564 33.62 10.18 -3.20
C PRO A 564 33.77 9.06 -4.25
N HIS A 565 35.00 8.63 -4.54
CA HIS A 565 35.24 7.60 -5.55
C HIS A 565 34.72 6.20 -5.11
N ILE A 566 34.72 5.91 -3.81
CA ILE A 566 34.14 4.66 -3.26
C ILE A 566 32.61 4.73 -3.34
N ARG A 567 32.02 5.88 -2.99
CA ARG A 567 30.58 6.12 -3.15
C ARG A 567 30.12 5.93 -4.59
N LEU A 568 30.86 6.49 -5.55
CA LEU A 568 30.55 6.35 -6.99
C LEU A 568 30.61 4.89 -7.45
N ARG A 569 31.60 4.11 -7.01
CA ARG A 569 31.65 2.67 -7.28
C ARG A 569 30.43 1.93 -6.73
N ALA A 570 30.01 2.23 -5.51
CA ALA A 570 28.80 1.65 -4.92
C ALA A 570 27.52 2.03 -5.69
N ILE A 571 27.40 3.29 -6.15
CA ILE A 571 26.29 3.74 -7.01
C ILE A 571 26.27 2.95 -8.33
N ASN A 572 27.43 2.74 -8.95
CA ASN A 572 27.53 1.95 -10.18
C ASN A 572 27.17 0.47 -9.94
N ALA A 573 27.55 -0.09 -8.79
CA ALA A 573 27.14 -1.44 -8.40
C ALA A 573 25.60 -1.54 -8.27
N LEU A 574 24.94 -0.58 -7.61
CA LEU A 574 23.48 -0.51 -7.52
C LEU A 574 22.81 -0.46 -8.91
N ARG A 575 23.37 0.33 -9.84
CA ARG A 575 22.85 0.45 -11.22
C ARG A 575 23.03 -0.80 -12.07
N SER A 576 24.10 -1.55 -11.81
CA SER A 576 24.41 -2.73 -12.60
C SER A 576 23.36 -3.83 -12.47
N TRP A 577 22.52 -3.77 -11.44
CA TRP A 577 21.48 -4.75 -11.19
C TRP A 577 20.16 -4.08 -10.77
N PRO A 578 19.36 -3.60 -11.73
CA PRO A 578 18.05 -3.04 -11.45
C PRO A 578 17.10 -4.12 -10.94
N HIS A 579 16.63 -4.00 -9.69
CA HIS A 579 15.68 -4.95 -9.09
C HIS A 579 14.93 -4.36 -7.89
N TYR A 580 14.05 -5.19 -7.31
CA TYR A 580 13.44 -4.98 -6.00
C TYR A 580 14.05 -5.90 -4.94
N GLU A 581 14.38 -5.33 -3.78
CA GLU A 581 14.66 -6.05 -2.54
C GLU A 581 13.69 -5.63 -1.45
N GLY A 582 12.77 -6.53 -1.12
CA GLY A 582 11.62 -6.22 -0.29
C GLY A 582 10.78 -5.13 -0.94
N ILE A 583 10.67 -3.99 -0.26
CA ILE A 583 9.97 -2.80 -0.77
C ILE A 583 10.89 -1.82 -1.52
N VAL A 584 12.20 -2.05 -1.51
CA VAL A 584 13.19 -1.10 -2.04
C VAL A 584 13.46 -1.36 -3.51
N ASN A 585 13.37 -0.31 -4.32
CA ASN A 585 13.77 -0.33 -5.73
C ASN A 585 15.18 0.23 -5.88
N LEU A 586 16.10 -0.52 -6.49
CA LEU A 586 17.50 -0.11 -6.59
C LEU A 586 17.74 1.05 -7.56
N ASN A 587 16.88 1.26 -8.56
CA ASN A 587 16.98 2.43 -9.43
C ASN A 587 16.74 3.71 -8.62
N ILE A 588 15.77 3.68 -7.68
CA ILE A 588 15.56 4.78 -6.74
C ILE A 588 16.80 4.94 -5.84
N SER A 589 17.27 3.87 -5.21
CA SER A 589 18.42 3.91 -4.30
C SER A 589 19.68 4.49 -4.96
N ALA A 590 19.99 4.06 -6.19
CA ALA A 590 21.13 4.57 -6.94
C ALA A 590 20.98 6.07 -7.29
N ALA A 591 19.77 6.47 -7.71
CA ALA A 591 19.49 7.85 -8.09
C ALA A 591 19.56 8.80 -6.90
N VAL A 592 18.94 8.42 -5.77
CA VAL A 592 19.02 9.16 -4.50
C VAL A 592 20.46 9.27 -4.03
N ALA A 593 21.25 8.18 -4.11
CA ALA A 593 22.63 8.20 -3.68
C ALA A 593 23.55 9.05 -4.57
N GLN A 594 23.27 9.12 -5.87
CA GLN A 594 24.00 10.03 -6.74
C GLN A 594 23.73 11.49 -6.42
N GLU A 595 22.49 11.87 -6.15
CA GLU A 595 22.17 13.26 -5.78
C GLU A 595 22.78 13.64 -4.43
N ALA A 596 22.79 12.70 -3.48
CA ALA A 596 23.54 12.85 -2.22
C ALA A 596 25.01 13.21 -2.48
N LEU A 597 25.68 12.41 -3.32
CA LEU A 597 27.10 12.59 -3.65
C LEU A 597 27.37 13.92 -4.36
N LYS A 598 26.51 14.32 -5.32
CA LYS A 598 26.62 15.61 -5.99
C LYS A 598 26.50 16.77 -4.99
N GLY A 599 25.50 16.71 -4.10
CA GLY A 599 25.27 17.74 -3.10
C GLY A 599 26.45 17.93 -2.15
N ASP A 600 27.11 16.84 -1.75
CA ASP A 600 28.31 16.91 -0.90
C ASP A 600 29.51 17.50 -1.66
N LEU A 601 29.75 17.08 -2.91
CA LEU A 601 30.83 17.62 -3.74
C LEU A 601 30.65 19.11 -4.09
N MET A 602 29.41 19.59 -4.19
CA MET A 602 29.11 21.01 -4.44
C MET A 602 29.37 21.87 -3.20
N LYS A 603 29.11 21.37 -1.99
CA LYS A 603 29.44 22.08 -0.73
C LYS A 603 30.94 22.26 -0.55
N ASP A 604 31.74 21.31 -1.02
CA ASP A 604 33.21 21.36 -0.96
C ASP A 604 33.83 22.29 -2.05
N ARG A 605 33.07 22.68 -3.08
CA ARG A 605 33.53 23.48 -4.25
C ARG A 605 33.04 24.94 -4.24
N GLN A 606 32.97 25.58 -3.08
CA GLN A 606 32.35 26.91 -2.93
C GLN A 606 32.97 28.11 -3.69
N ASP A 607 33.89 27.93 -4.67
CA ASP A 607 34.50 29.05 -5.42
C ASP A 607 34.32 29.05 -6.95
N ILE A 608 33.59 28.11 -7.58
CA ILE A 608 33.36 28.19 -9.04
C ILE A 608 31.93 27.79 -9.40
N ALA A 609 31.20 28.73 -10.01
CA ALA A 609 29.87 28.50 -10.58
C ALA A 609 29.90 27.28 -11.53
N PRO A 610 28.96 26.33 -11.41
CA PRO A 610 29.02 25.09 -12.16
C PRO A 610 28.67 25.32 -13.63
N THR A 611 29.68 25.45 -14.47
CA THR A 611 29.59 25.19 -15.91
C THR A 611 29.78 23.70 -16.13
N GLY A 612 28.69 22.99 -16.41
CA GLY A 612 28.77 21.57 -16.73
C GLY A 612 27.39 20.97 -16.92
N VAL A 613 27.15 20.47 -18.12
CA VAL A 613 25.94 19.77 -18.60
C VAL A 613 25.72 18.48 -17.78
N ALA A 614 25.27 18.63 -16.53
CA ALA A 614 25.15 17.53 -15.59
C ALA A 614 23.69 17.05 -15.47
N ASN A 615 23.37 16.07 -16.33
CA ASN A 615 22.46 14.97 -16.02
C ASN A 615 20.95 15.27 -16.05
N GLU A 616 20.48 15.95 -17.10
CA GLU A 616 19.05 16.20 -17.33
C GLU A 616 18.19 14.92 -17.31
N GLU A 617 18.71 13.80 -17.80
CA GLU A 617 17.97 12.54 -17.85
C GLU A 617 17.73 11.94 -16.45
N LEU A 618 18.73 11.99 -15.56
CA LEU A 618 18.57 11.57 -14.16
C LEU A 618 17.65 12.53 -13.40
N THR A 619 17.83 13.84 -13.60
CA THR A 619 16.98 14.86 -12.97
C THR A 619 15.54 14.71 -13.44
N ARG A 620 15.31 14.41 -14.72
CA ARG A 620 13.99 14.12 -15.31
C ARG A 620 13.40 12.82 -14.76
N PHE A 621 14.21 11.76 -14.66
CA PHE A 621 13.79 10.47 -14.08
C PHE A 621 13.42 10.62 -12.60
N LEU A 622 14.27 11.25 -11.78
CA LEU A 622 14.00 11.53 -10.38
C LEU A 622 12.81 12.47 -10.20
N ASN A 623 12.68 13.51 -11.03
CA ASN A 623 11.50 14.39 -11.02
C ASN A 623 10.23 13.61 -11.29
N HIS A 624 10.19 12.85 -12.40
CA HIS A 624 9.04 12.03 -12.74
C HIS A 624 8.69 11.06 -11.61
N MET A 625 9.71 10.39 -11.06
CA MET A 625 9.58 9.45 -9.95
C MET A 625 9.06 10.07 -8.65
N LEU A 626 9.63 11.19 -8.22
CA LEU A 626 9.27 11.86 -6.97
C LEU A 626 7.89 12.53 -7.10
N VAL A 627 7.56 13.09 -8.26
CA VAL A 627 6.25 13.69 -8.53
C VAL A 627 5.15 12.64 -8.62
N SER A 628 5.46 11.46 -9.18
CA SER A 628 4.49 10.37 -9.31
C SER A 628 4.26 9.57 -8.02
N THR A 629 5.06 9.80 -6.97
CA THR A 629 5.01 9.02 -5.72
C THR A 629 4.51 9.91 -4.57
N PRO A 630 3.28 9.72 -4.08
CA PRO A 630 2.78 10.43 -2.91
C PRO A 630 3.64 10.15 -1.66
N ASP A 631 3.74 11.13 -0.76
CA ASP A 631 4.47 11.04 0.52
C ASP A 631 5.95 10.60 0.43
N VAL A 632 6.55 10.67 -0.76
CA VAL A 632 7.96 10.31 -1.00
C VAL A 632 8.94 11.11 -0.13
N VAL A 633 8.54 12.34 0.25
CA VAL A 633 9.27 13.23 1.17
C VAL A 633 9.38 12.67 2.58
N ASN A 634 8.50 11.75 2.96
CA ASN A 634 8.47 11.10 4.27
C ASN A 634 9.30 9.83 4.32
N TRP A 635 9.83 9.35 3.20
CA TRP A 635 10.67 8.16 3.17
C TRP A 635 11.99 8.42 3.87
N SER A 636 12.37 7.54 4.81
CA SER A 636 13.60 7.67 5.58
C SER A 636 14.86 7.84 4.71
N PRO A 637 15.04 7.09 3.60
CA PRO A 637 16.16 7.30 2.67
C PRO A 637 16.21 8.70 2.04
N ILE A 638 15.06 9.37 1.86
CA ILE A 638 14.95 10.67 1.19
C ILE A 638 15.04 11.81 2.22
N ARG A 639 14.36 11.66 3.35
CA ARG A 639 14.37 12.62 4.48
C ARG A 639 15.78 12.84 5.02
N THR A 640 16.59 11.79 5.11
CA THR A 640 17.93 11.84 5.72
C THR A 640 18.94 12.67 4.92
N ILE A 641 18.74 12.84 3.62
CA ILE A 641 19.79 13.39 2.73
C ILE A 641 19.57 14.89 2.44
N LYS A 642 18.47 15.51 2.91
CA LYS A 642 18.13 16.93 2.62
C LYS A 642 18.16 17.28 1.11
N ILE A 643 18.05 16.29 0.21
CA ILE A 643 18.09 16.48 -1.26
C ILE A 643 17.02 17.48 -1.70
N LEU A 644 15.85 17.42 -1.06
CA LEU A 644 14.70 18.27 -1.36
C LEU A 644 14.91 19.76 -1.03
N GLN A 645 15.92 20.12 -0.24
CA GLN A 645 16.22 21.54 0.06
C GLN A 645 16.90 22.27 -1.11
N HIS A 646 17.55 21.53 -2.01
CA HIS A 646 18.32 22.06 -3.15
C HIS A 646 17.73 21.65 -4.50
N TRP A 647 16.64 20.90 -4.49
CA TRP A 647 15.95 20.48 -5.70
C TRP A 647 15.26 21.69 -6.33
N PRO A 648 15.43 21.96 -7.64
CA PRO A 648 14.75 23.06 -8.28
C PRO A 648 13.24 22.91 -8.08
N LYS A 649 12.63 23.89 -7.40
CA LYS A 649 11.18 24.02 -7.35
C LYS A 649 10.70 24.09 -8.81
N LEU A 650 9.90 23.13 -9.25
CA LEU A 650 9.10 23.27 -10.46
C LEU A 650 8.24 24.52 -10.27
N LYS A 651 8.67 25.64 -10.87
CA LYS A 651 7.75 26.72 -11.19
C LYS A 651 6.77 26.16 -12.22
N ASP A 652 5.52 26.55 -12.07
CA ASP A 652 4.42 26.38 -13.02
C ASP A 652 4.75 26.99 -14.40
N GLU A 653 5.65 26.39 -15.17
CA GLU A 653 5.92 26.75 -16.56
C GLU A 653 5.76 25.52 -17.44
N ASP A 654 4.51 25.04 -17.55
CA ASP A 654 4.02 24.40 -18.79
C ASP A 654 2.48 24.31 -18.89
N ARG A 655 1.74 25.11 -18.11
CA ARG A 655 0.34 25.45 -18.47
C ARG A 655 0.34 26.67 -19.38
N GLY A 656 0.79 26.48 -20.61
CA GLY A 656 0.76 27.54 -21.61
C GLY A 656 1.43 27.18 -22.91
N LYS A 657 0.86 26.24 -23.67
CA LYS A 657 0.70 26.31 -25.14
C LYS A 657 -0.20 25.19 -25.64
#